data_AF-A0AAD8A931-F1
#
_entry.id   AF-A0AAD8A931-F1
#
_cell.length_a   1.000
_cell.length_b   1.000
_cell.length_c   1.000
_cell.angle_alpha   90.00
_cell.angle_beta   90.00
_cell.angle_gamma   90.00
#
_symmetry.space_group_name_H-M   'P 1'
#
loop_
_entity.id
_entity.type
_entity.pdbx_description
1 polymer ?
#
loop_
_entity_poly.entity_id
_entity_poly.type
_entity_poly.pdbx_seq_one_letter_code
_entity_poly.pdbx_strand_id
1 'polypeptide(L)'
;SSSILACFCTWLVTSLANHMSAQVKSELSSALQNHTWSPQQVQTLLEEAVSVQCIRTLSRAFKIFFPENPLCIFTEFLVECAVKKNFKESVMKVEIFKAACISLETVVPCEDLESAFLSDRHWIATVAVHTTCITLATCFSSSYHELLFLNALCEASFADDLPVTMPDFQVLAKVADCLSDSGVSADWVALCSTNTSAEYQEELYRCLCQLVEVGNYQQALNFSTLVGLPEDSILISQWSNEFKKWNDAAESHQEDDFVHKLNKCDEAFLLAKLNCRTATNFFKQLADEISLHRERYHILKCCLKWLRELKEFAKDESAVVNEENSIELEMWKCLLQSEIELEETLIEGVTVTDGKLLCKTKAEVQSVSGIENRTKLDDSQQIMRLDVLIGKLLDQGDICTACRLEAMFNHHNQDLQLLLVCMDLAEGEITPYQLTPEHRSLLTEKKTRPTLGYKRRSLHSVRLNSTSSNEMVSPASSHNKPFQDILKLEDPLRLLNAAMAEESGNKWQMASDILMAAQLNNEDLTTLLCDEIVSAITNYRKGETSESLGIMLWGCKMENNFHRVLELCEEPSKLGTKLLKEAIKLGTLDPDSNTEVVEILIRAHDCYTAALNMEGIAAILQRVRTLTSNLLQREEWPLMVRLLTGIGRYTEMNYIFQILKDNEQFEYLLRKGQGDVGNLKSAILDFLKAHCPEDRESFKLVSLHYSMFSELAKLWENEGHEVVLELLTSSSPQKTSPVLLSNTQETRQSLHNAMQYFTHAAEYYLKAEKLTKALSISYQAELVALQTSLLNVLSVGHQADCLLQLSSQEVSNIITCKLSFPQACIVARAYGHSVDWGEALYQHCIAEGDLSYLPDFVYNKPLTTSLVEDVARSFFFFIF
;
A
#
# COMPACT_ATOMS: atom_id res chain seq x y z
N SER A 1 -50.87 -2.18 63.15
CA SER A 1 -49.49 -1.69 63.32
C SER A 1 -48.97 -1.39 61.93
N SER A 2 -48.76 -0.11 61.60
CA SER A 2 -48.27 0.28 60.27
C SER A 2 -46.89 -0.32 60.03
N SER A 3 -46.70 -0.96 58.88
CA SER A 3 -45.40 -1.41 58.41
C SER A 3 -44.39 -0.25 58.44
N ILE A 4 -43.14 -0.52 58.86
CA ILE A 4 -42.06 0.47 58.90
C ILE A 4 -41.86 1.10 57.50
N LEU A 5 -42.07 0.31 56.44
CA LEU A 5 -42.05 0.76 55.05
C LEU A 5 -43.15 1.80 54.75
N ALA A 6 -44.37 1.57 55.23
CA ALA A 6 -45.46 2.53 55.06
C ALA A 6 -45.17 3.85 55.79
N CYS A 7 -44.57 3.78 56.99
CA CYS A 7 -44.14 4.96 57.74
C CYS A 7 -43.04 5.74 57.00
N PHE A 8 -42.06 5.04 56.43
CA PHE A 8 -41.01 5.62 55.60
C PHE A 8 -41.58 6.36 54.38
N CYS A 9 -42.44 5.69 53.60
CA CYS A 9 -42.99 6.27 52.37
C CYS A 9 -43.94 7.44 52.68
N THR A 10 -44.79 7.34 53.71
CA THR A 10 -45.66 8.45 54.13
C THR A 10 -44.84 9.64 54.66
N TRP A 11 -43.77 9.40 55.43
CA TRP A 11 -42.88 10.46 55.89
C TRP A 11 -42.16 11.16 54.72
N LEU A 12 -41.69 10.40 53.73
CA LEU A 12 -41.00 10.94 52.56
C LEU A 12 -41.97 11.76 51.69
N VAL A 13 -43.16 11.23 51.38
CA VAL A 13 -44.21 11.95 50.64
C VAL A 13 -44.60 13.25 51.32
N THR A 14 -44.83 13.23 52.64
CA THR A 14 -45.21 14.44 53.39
C THR A 14 -44.09 15.47 53.41
N SER A 15 -42.83 15.01 53.44
CA SER A 15 -41.65 15.88 53.36
C SER A 15 -41.44 16.47 51.96
N LEU A 16 -41.85 15.77 50.91
CA LEU A 16 -41.74 16.19 49.51
C LEU A 16 -43.00 16.91 48.98
N ALA A 17 -44.10 16.97 49.75
CA ALA A 17 -45.45 17.31 49.28
C ALA A 17 -45.55 18.62 48.47
N ASN A 18 -44.73 19.63 48.80
CA ASN A 18 -44.73 20.92 48.10
C ASN A 18 -43.97 20.90 46.77
N HIS A 19 -43.12 19.89 46.54
CA HIS A 19 -42.19 19.87 45.42
C HIS A 19 -42.39 18.68 44.45
N MET A 20 -43.17 17.66 44.82
CA MET A 20 -43.50 16.55 43.91
C MET A 20 -44.41 16.98 42.76
N SER A 21 -44.16 16.41 41.58
CA SER A 21 -44.95 16.54 40.36
C SER A 21 -46.39 16.02 40.52
N ALA A 22 -47.32 16.59 39.75
CA ALA A 22 -48.75 16.25 39.81
C ALA A 22 -49.03 14.81 39.34
N GLN A 23 -48.21 14.29 38.41
CA GLN A 23 -48.30 12.94 37.88
C GLN A 23 -47.93 11.90 38.96
N VAL A 24 -46.77 12.06 39.60
CA VAL A 24 -46.32 11.16 40.67
C VAL A 24 -47.27 11.21 41.88
N LYS A 25 -47.80 12.41 42.21
CA LYS A 25 -48.86 12.55 43.24
C LYS A 25 -50.10 11.71 42.93
N SER A 26 -50.52 11.66 41.66
CA SER A 26 -51.67 10.85 41.23
C SER A 26 -51.37 9.35 41.33
N GLU A 27 -50.20 8.92 40.85
CA GLU A 27 -49.77 7.51 40.87
C GLU A 27 -49.62 6.96 42.31
N LEU A 28 -49.06 7.76 43.22
CA LEU A 28 -48.83 7.36 44.62
C LEU A 28 -50.05 7.53 45.54
N SER A 29 -51.10 8.24 45.09
CA SER A 29 -52.30 8.51 45.89
C SER A 29 -53.02 7.24 46.36
N SER A 30 -53.01 6.19 45.52
CA SER A 30 -53.59 4.88 45.82
C SER A 30 -52.82 4.13 46.91
N ALA A 31 -51.49 4.20 46.90
CA ALA A 31 -50.60 3.58 47.90
C ALA A 31 -50.68 4.30 49.26
N LEU A 32 -50.82 5.62 49.24
CA LEU A 32 -50.98 6.44 50.45
C LEU A 32 -52.29 6.16 51.19
N GLN A 33 -53.38 5.89 50.47
CA GLN A 33 -54.69 5.57 51.05
C GLN A 33 -54.76 4.14 51.60
N ASN A 34 -54.12 3.19 50.92
CA ASN A 34 -54.18 1.77 51.27
C ASN A 34 -53.04 1.33 52.22
N HIS A 35 -52.05 2.19 52.47
CA HIS A 35 -50.83 1.92 53.24
C HIS A 35 -50.00 0.72 52.73
N THR A 36 -50.25 0.25 51.51
CA THR A 36 -49.52 -0.82 50.82
C THR A 36 -48.72 -0.22 49.66
N TRP A 37 -47.45 -0.60 49.56
CA TRP A 37 -46.51 -0.01 48.60
C TRP A 37 -45.87 -1.09 47.74
N SER A 38 -45.94 -0.94 46.41
CA SER A 38 -45.23 -1.83 45.49
C SER A 38 -43.76 -1.40 45.33
N PRO A 39 -42.84 -2.32 44.95
CA PRO A 39 -41.44 -1.99 44.70
C PRO A 39 -41.25 -0.88 43.65
N GLN A 40 -42.10 -0.86 42.63
CA GLN A 40 -42.11 0.17 41.58
C GLN A 40 -42.55 1.54 42.13
N GLN A 41 -43.60 1.59 42.94
CA GLN A 41 -44.06 2.83 43.56
C GLN A 41 -43.02 3.43 44.51
N VAL A 42 -42.31 2.58 45.26
CA VAL A 42 -41.21 3.01 46.12
C VAL A 42 -40.06 3.53 45.26
N GLN A 43 -39.67 2.83 44.19
CA GLN A 43 -38.65 3.30 43.26
C GLN A 43 -38.97 4.68 42.67
N THR A 44 -40.18 4.89 42.14
CA THR A 44 -40.63 6.19 41.59
C THR A 44 -40.58 7.30 42.64
N LEU A 45 -40.94 7.00 43.90
CA LEU A 45 -40.86 7.97 44.99
C LEU A 45 -39.41 8.35 45.33
N LEU A 46 -38.48 7.39 45.28
CA LEU A 46 -37.05 7.65 45.51
C LEU A 46 -36.44 8.47 44.36
N GLU A 47 -36.77 8.13 43.12
CA GLU A 47 -36.38 8.86 41.91
C GLU A 47 -36.88 10.31 41.94
N GLU A 48 -38.15 10.52 42.31
CA GLU A 48 -38.74 11.86 42.46
C GLU A 48 -38.09 12.65 43.60
N ALA A 49 -37.70 12.01 44.70
CA ALA A 49 -36.98 12.68 45.77
C ALA A 49 -35.63 13.25 45.30
N VAL A 50 -34.97 12.55 44.37
CA VAL A 50 -33.69 12.97 43.78
C VAL A 50 -33.90 14.02 42.68
N SER A 51 -34.89 13.84 41.79
CA SER A 51 -35.17 14.79 40.71
C SER A 51 -35.48 16.20 41.24
N VAL A 52 -36.14 16.27 42.41
CA VAL A 52 -36.46 17.52 43.09
C VAL A 52 -35.35 17.98 44.07
N GLN A 53 -34.14 17.44 43.93
CA GLN A 53 -32.93 17.81 44.69
C GLN A 53 -33.06 17.65 46.23
N CYS A 54 -34.00 16.82 46.71
CA CYS A 54 -34.27 16.59 48.13
C CYS A 54 -33.43 15.44 48.73
N ILE A 55 -32.18 15.30 48.27
CA ILE A 55 -31.28 14.18 48.60
C ILE A 55 -30.93 14.13 50.10
N ARG A 56 -30.82 15.29 50.79
CA ARG A 56 -30.59 15.34 52.25
C ARG A 56 -31.76 14.73 53.02
N THR A 57 -32.98 14.99 52.58
CA THR A 57 -34.21 14.45 53.18
C THR A 57 -34.28 12.95 52.95
N LEU A 58 -33.93 12.50 51.74
CA LEU A 58 -33.83 11.09 51.38
C LEU A 58 -32.81 10.32 52.25
N SER A 59 -31.58 10.83 52.36
CA SER A 59 -30.54 10.22 53.20
C SER A 59 -30.95 10.17 54.67
N ARG A 60 -31.59 11.23 55.19
CA ARG A 60 -32.13 11.25 56.55
C ARG A 60 -33.25 10.22 56.75
N ALA A 61 -34.10 10.00 55.73
CA ALA A 61 -35.15 8.99 55.78
C ALA A 61 -34.54 7.59 55.96
N PHE A 62 -33.54 7.24 55.16
CA PHE A 62 -32.86 5.94 55.29
C PHE A 62 -32.17 5.78 56.65
N LYS A 63 -31.52 6.81 57.18
CA LYS A 63 -30.91 6.76 58.52
C LYS A 63 -31.91 6.52 59.66
N ILE A 64 -33.14 7.02 59.52
CA ILE A 64 -34.18 6.89 60.56
C ILE A 64 -34.86 5.54 60.48
N PHE A 65 -35.24 5.10 59.28
CA PHE A 65 -36.12 3.94 59.10
C PHE A 65 -35.38 2.66 58.70
N PHE A 66 -34.26 2.75 57.96
CA PHE A 66 -33.52 1.61 57.41
C PHE A 66 -31.99 1.83 57.45
N PRO A 67 -31.36 1.95 58.63
CA PRO A 67 -29.93 2.27 58.76
C PRO A 67 -29.00 1.17 58.21
N GLU A 68 -29.42 -0.08 58.26
CA GLU A 68 -28.66 -1.24 57.78
C GLU A 68 -28.79 -1.50 56.27
N ASN A 69 -29.67 -0.75 55.58
CA ASN A 69 -29.87 -0.95 54.14
C ASN A 69 -28.72 -0.33 53.33
N PRO A 70 -28.16 -1.01 52.31
CA PRO A 70 -27.08 -0.45 51.47
C PRO A 70 -27.41 0.92 50.86
N LEU A 71 -28.68 1.20 50.52
CA LEU A 71 -29.13 2.49 50.00
C LEU A 71 -28.92 3.66 50.99
N CYS A 72 -28.79 3.39 52.30
CA CYS A 72 -28.43 4.40 53.28
C CYS A 72 -27.04 5.00 52.98
N ILE A 73 -26.05 4.14 52.73
CA ILE A 73 -24.67 4.53 52.39
C ILE A 73 -24.63 5.16 50.99
N PHE A 74 -25.43 4.64 50.06
CA PHE A 74 -25.53 5.18 48.71
C PHE A 74 -26.15 6.59 48.67
N THR A 75 -27.23 6.83 49.42
CA THR A 75 -27.82 8.18 49.51
C THR A 75 -26.90 9.17 50.23
N GLU A 76 -26.05 8.71 51.16
CA GLU A 76 -24.98 9.54 51.69
C GLU A 76 -23.91 9.90 50.65
N PHE A 77 -23.57 8.98 49.75
CA PHE A 77 -22.70 9.27 48.59
C PHE A 77 -23.31 10.39 47.73
N LEU A 78 -24.60 10.29 47.38
CA LEU A 78 -25.29 11.33 46.61
C LEU A 78 -25.28 12.69 47.35
N VAL A 79 -25.39 12.72 48.69
CA VAL A 79 -25.26 13.96 49.47
C VAL A 79 -23.83 14.53 49.41
N GLU A 80 -22.79 13.70 49.52
CA GLU A 80 -21.40 14.17 49.39
C GLU A 80 -21.15 14.80 48.02
N CYS A 81 -21.64 14.17 46.95
CA CYS A 81 -21.45 14.65 45.58
C CYS A 81 -22.33 15.86 45.25
N ALA A 82 -23.66 15.70 45.24
CA ALA A 82 -24.59 16.71 44.74
C ALA A 82 -24.69 17.93 45.67
N VAL A 83 -24.55 17.73 46.98
CA VAL A 83 -24.83 18.78 47.96
C VAL A 83 -23.58 19.36 48.61
N LYS A 84 -22.59 18.53 48.94
CA LYS A 84 -21.34 18.97 49.57
C LYS A 84 -20.19 19.19 48.57
N LYS A 85 -20.34 18.73 47.32
CA LYS A 85 -19.33 18.82 46.25
C LYS A 85 -17.99 18.15 46.63
N ASN A 86 -18.06 17.12 47.47
CA ASN A 86 -16.92 16.39 47.98
C ASN A 86 -16.79 15.04 47.27
N PHE A 87 -16.12 15.04 46.12
CA PHE A 87 -16.04 13.87 45.24
C PHE A 87 -14.96 12.86 45.64
N LYS A 88 -13.90 13.29 46.34
CA LYS A 88 -12.79 12.39 46.73
C LYS A 88 -13.17 11.45 47.87
N GLU A 89 -13.87 11.98 48.88
CA GLU A 89 -14.31 11.18 50.03
C GLU A 89 -15.56 10.35 49.71
N SER A 90 -16.24 10.64 48.60
CA SER A 90 -17.45 9.93 48.19
C SER A 90 -17.15 8.55 47.58
N VAL A 91 -15.98 8.37 46.97
CA VAL A 91 -15.52 7.08 46.37
C VAL A 91 -15.58 5.94 47.39
N MET A 92 -15.05 6.13 48.60
CA MET A 92 -15.07 5.10 49.66
C MET A 92 -16.51 4.66 50.01
N LYS A 93 -17.49 5.56 49.91
CA LYS A 93 -18.90 5.22 50.21
C LYS A 93 -19.50 4.31 49.14
N VAL A 94 -19.09 4.44 47.88
CA VAL A 94 -19.50 3.55 46.79
C VAL A 94 -18.85 2.17 46.96
N GLU A 95 -17.59 2.10 47.37
CA GLU A 95 -16.92 0.82 47.67
C GLU A 95 -17.60 0.08 48.82
N ILE A 96 -17.95 0.80 49.90
CA ILE A 96 -18.68 0.23 51.03
C ILE A 96 -20.08 -0.23 50.59
N PHE A 97 -20.77 0.54 49.74
CA PHE A 97 -22.05 0.15 49.16
C PHE A 97 -21.94 -1.14 48.36
N LYS A 98 -20.93 -1.27 47.48
CA LYS A 98 -20.70 -2.49 46.69
C LYS A 98 -20.43 -3.70 47.58
N ALA A 99 -19.56 -3.55 48.59
CA ALA A 99 -19.28 -4.61 49.56
C ALA A 99 -20.55 -5.05 50.30
N ALA A 100 -21.41 -4.10 50.69
CA ALA A 100 -22.69 -4.37 51.31
C ALA A 100 -23.65 -5.11 50.34
N CYS A 101 -23.73 -4.71 49.07
CA CYS A 101 -24.53 -5.38 48.04
C CYS A 101 -24.07 -6.82 47.74
N ILE A 102 -22.75 -7.10 47.80
CA ILE A 102 -22.19 -8.44 47.60
C ILE A 102 -22.52 -9.35 48.80
N SER A 103 -22.54 -8.79 50.01
CA SER A 103 -22.82 -9.52 51.25
C SER A 103 -24.29 -9.92 51.44
N LEU A 104 -25.21 -9.40 50.61
CA LEU A 104 -26.61 -9.80 50.62
C LEU A 104 -26.74 -11.21 50.02
N GLU A 105 -27.03 -12.20 50.87
CA GLU A 105 -27.33 -13.56 50.45
C GLU A 105 -28.53 -13.56 49.48
N THR A 106 -28.48 -14.40 48.44
CA THR A 106 -29.64 -14.66 47.57
C THR A 106 -30.69 -15.44 48.36
N VAL A 107 -31.51 -14.72 49.13
CA VAL A 107 -32.54 -15.31 49.99
C VAL A 107 -33.68 -15.86 49.12
N VAL A 108 -34.00 -17.14 49.35
CA VAL A 108 -35.21 -17.84 48.87
C VAL A 108 -36.44 -17.02 49.26
N PRO A 109 -37.45 -16.83 48.39
CA PRO A 109 -38.60 -16.01 48.74
C PRO A 109 -39.35 -16.66 49.91
N CYS A 110 -39.24 -16.06 51.09
CA CYS A 110 -40.12 -16.36 52.21
C CYS A 110 -41.41 -15.55 51.99
N GLU A 111 -42.55 -16.23 51.92
CA GLU A 111 -43.84 -15.68 51.46
C GLU A 111 -44.45 -14.58 52.34
N ASP A 112 -43.78 -14.13 53.41
CA ASP A 112 -44.36 -13.20 54.37
C ASP A 112 -43.41 -12.04 54.71
N LEU A 113 -43.35 -10.97 53.88
CA LEU A 113 -43.03 -9.60 54.32
C LEU A 113 -43.14 -8.61 53.16
N GLU A 114 -44.00 -7.58 53.30
CA GLU A 114 -44.14 -6.42 52.39
C GLU A 114 -42.81 -5.66 52.10
N SER A 115 -41.72 -6.02 52.77
CA SER A 115 -40.40 -5.38 52.68
C SER A 115 -39.30 -6.31 52.12
N ALA A 116 -39.63 -7.51 51.64
CA ALA A 116 -38.65 -8.47 51.14
C ALA A 116 -37.78 -7.91 49.99
N PHE A 117 -38.36 -7.06 49.13
CA PHE A 117 -37.63 -6.40 48.03
C PHE A 117 -36.54 -5.43 48.51
N LEU A 118 -36.62 -4.91 49.74
CA LEU A 118 -35.57 -4.05 50.32
C LEU A 118 -34.27 -4.82 50.61
N SER A 119 -34.31 -6.15 50.55
CA SER A 119 -33.14 -7.03 50.66
C SER A 119 -32.74 -7.64 49.31
N ASP A 120 -33.47 -7.33 48.23
CA ASP A 120 -33.17 -7.82 46.88
C ASP A 120 -32.03 -7.00 46.26
N ARG A 121 -30.93 -7.69 45.97
CA ARG A 121 -29.73 -7.12 45.33
C ARG A 121 -30.04 -6.48 43.98
N HIS A 122 -30.94 -7.06 43.18
CA HIS A 122 -31.26 -6.53 41.86
C HIS A 122 -32.06 -5.22 41.97
N TRP A 123 -33.06 -5.17 42.85
CA TRP A 123 -33.85 -3.95 43.07
C TRP A 123 -33.01 -2.82 43.67
N ILE A 124 -32.17 -3.09 44.68
CA ILE A 124 -31.26 -2.11 45.27
C ILE A 124 -30.30 -1.52 44.22
N ALA A 125 -29.69 -2.38 43.41
CA ALA A 125 -28.80 -1.95 42.32
C ALA A 125 -29.56 -1.10 41.29
N THR A 126 -30.80 -1.49 40.95
CA THR A 126 -31.64 -0.75 39.99
C THR A 126 -31.92 0.66 40.49
N VAL A 127 -32.36 0.81 41.73
CA VAL A 127 -32.62 2.11 42.36
C VAL A 127 -31.35 2.97 42.41
N ALA A 128 -30.20 2.38 42.76
CA ALA A 128 -28.94 3.10 42.81
C ALA A 128 -28.54 3.67 41.42
N VAL A 129 -28.71 2.88 40.36
CA VAL A 129 -28.40 3.31 38.98
C VAL A 129 -29.33 4.42 38.51
N HIS A 130 -30.64 4.26 38.69
CA HIS A 130 -31.63 5.26 38.24
C HIS A 130 -31.44 6.58 38.99
N THR A 131 -31.26 6.53 40.31
CA THR A 131 -30.99 7.73 41.11
C THR A 131 -29.64 8.39 40.75
N THR A 132 -28.63 7.63 40.31
CA THR A 132 -27.37 8.18 39.77
C THR A 132 -27.61 8.97 38.49
N CYS A 133 -28.34 8.39 37.53
CA CYS A 133 -28.64 9.03 36.24
C CYS A 133 -29.46 10.31 36.44
N ILE A 134 -30.45 10.28 37.33
CA ILE A 134 -31.26 11.47 37.68
C ILE A 134 -30.40 12.52 38.40
N THR A 135 -29.48 12.10 39.27
CA THR A 135 -28.56 13.03 39.95
C THR A 135 -27.68 13.75 38.93
N LEU A 136 -27.14 13.03 37.94
CA LEU A 136 -26.34 13.62 36.86
C LEU A 136 -27.15 14.64 36.06
N ALA A 137 -28.41 14.32 35.71
CA ALA A 137 -29.26 15.17 34.89
C ALA A 137 -29.81 16.43 35.59
N THR A 138 -30.04 16.38 36.91
CA THR A 138 -30.86 17.41 37.59
C THR A 138 -30.16 18.14 38.73
N CYS A 139 -29.11 17.56 39.32
CA CYS A 139 -28.54 18.07 40.57
C CYS A 139 -27.27 18.91 40.38
N PHE A 140 -26.71 18.97 39.18
CA PHE A 140 -25.54 19.77 38.86
C PHE A 140 -25.91 20.97 37.98
N SER A 141 -25.15 22.06 38.13
CA SER A 141 -25.36 23.32 37.41
C SER A 141 -24.19 23.68 36.49
N SER A 142 -23.17 22.83 36.45
CA SER A 142 -21.93 23.07 35.72
C SER A 142 -21.34 21.74 35.27
N SER A 143 -20.94 21.70 34.00
CA SER A 143 -20.29 20.57 33.34
C SER A 143 -19.05 20.05 34.10
N TYR A 144 -18.33 20.94 34.79
CA TYR A 144 -17.20 20.55 35.64
C TYR A 144 -17.63 19.65 36.81
N HIS A 145 -18.75 19.94 37.47
CA HIS A 145 -19.24 19.10 38.56
C HIS A 145 -19.84 17.78 38.05
N GLU A 146 -20.45 17.79 36.85
CA GLU A 146 -20.94 16.58 36.18
C GLU A 146 -19.77 15.64 35.85
N LEU A 147 -18.67 16.16 35.31
CA LEU A 147 -17.44 15.42 35.05
C LEU A 147 -16.83 14.85 36.33
N LEU A 148 -16.72 15.65 37.40
CA LEU A 148 -16.21 15.16 38.70
C LEU A 148 -17.09 14.06 39.29
N PHE A 149 -18.41 14.13 39.11
CA PHE A 149 -19.33 13.09 39.54
C PHE A 149 -19.12 11.79 38.77
N LEU A 150 -19.01 11.87 37.43
CA LEU A 150 -18.73 10.72 36.57
C LEU A 150 -17.35 10.10 36.86
N ASN A 151 -16.33 10.93 37.11
CA ASN A 151 -15.00 10.45 37.50
C ASN A 151 -15.02 9.74 38.86
N ALA A 152 -15.78 10.24 39.84
CA ALA A 152 -15.94 9.56 41.13
C ALA A 152 -16.63 8.19 40.98
N LEU A 153 -17.59 8.06 40.06
CA LEU A 153 -18.22 6.77 39.73
C LEU A 153 -17.25 5.80 39.04
N CYS A 154 -16.39 6.32 38.15
CA CYS A 154 -15.37 5.53 37.45
C CYS A 154 -14.26 5.07 38.40
N GLU A 155 -13.74 5.96 39.25
CA GLU A 155 -12.73 5.64 40.27
C GLU A 155 -13.23 4.57 41.25
N ALA A 156 -14.52 4.63 41.60
CA ALA A 156 -15.15 3.63 42.43
C ALA A 156 -15.48 2.31 41.71
N SER A 157 -15.26 2.19 40.39
CA SER A 157 -15.68 1.03 39.61
C SER A 157 -17.17 0.71 39.84
N PHE A 158 -18.05 1.72 39.79
CA PHE A 158 -19.47 1.55 40.14
C PHE A 158 -20.18 0.50 39.26
N ALA A 159 -19.71 0.34 38.02
CA ALA A 159 -20.28 -0.61 37.06
C ALA A 159 -19.98 -2.08 37.41
N ASP A 160 -18.92 -2.34 38.16
CA ASP A 160 -18.44 -3.68 38.46
C ASP A 160 -19.27 -4.33 39.58
N ASP A 161 -19.53 -5.64 39.45
CA ASP A 161 -20.21 -6.48 40.44
C ASP A 161 -21.70 -6.20 40.73
N LEU A 162 -22.38 -5.35 39.94
CA LEU A 162 -23.83 -5.10 40.06
C LEU A 162 -24.65 -5.90 39.03
N PRO A 163 -25.80 -6.51 39.41
CA PRO A 163 -26.58 -7.40 38.53
C PRO A 163 -27.61 -6.64 37.66
N VAL A 164 -27.25 -5.47 37.11
CA VAL A 164 -28.17 -4.59 36.34
C VAL A 164 -27.47 -4.05 35.09
N THR A 165 -28.21 -3.91 34.00
CA THR A 165 -27.75 -3.22 32.79
C THR A 165 -27.60 -1.72 33.04
N MET A 166 -26.41 -1.18 32.84
CA MET A 166 -26.08 0.22 33.17
C MET A 166 -25.54 0.96 31.95
N PRO A 167 -25.68 2.31 31.93
CA PRO A 167 -24.95 3.16 31.00
C PRO A 167 -23.44 2.98 31.20
N ASP A 168 -22.68 3.14 30.11
CA ASP A 168 -21.22 3.13 30.19
C ASP A 168 -20.73 4.46 30.76
N PHE A 169 -20.60 4.52 32.08
CA PHE A 169 -20.13 5.72 32.78
C PHE A 169 -18.72 6.14 32.38
N GLN A 170 -17.88 5.24 31.85
CA GLN A 170 -16.55 5.60 31.34
C GLN A 170 -16.66 6.36 30.03
N VAL A 171 -17.54 5.93 29.12
CA VAL A 171 -17.84 6.67 27.88
C VAL A 171 -18.48 8.00 28.21
N LEU A 172 -19.47 8.03 29.11
CA LEU A 172 -20.12 9.28 29.54
C LEU A 172 -19.14 10.26 30.19
N ALA A 173 -18.18 9.79 31.01
CA ALA A 173 -17.14 10.61 31.59
C ALA A 173 -16.25 11.24 30.51
N LYS A 174 -15.84 10.46 29.50
CA LYS A 174 -15.06 10.96 28.36
C LYS A 174 -15.85 11.94 27.50
N VAL A 175 -17.15 11.70 27.32
CA VAL A 175 -18.05 12.64 26.64
C VAL A 175 -18.15 13.96 27.41
N ALA A 176 -18.33 13.91 28.74
CA ALA A 176 -18.34 15.09 29.59
C ALA A 176 -17.00 15.85 29.54
N ASP A 177 -15.88 15.14 29.49
CA ASP A 177 -14.54 15.70 29.39
C ASP A 177 -14.33 16.40 28.04
N CYS A 178 -14.74 15.78 26.93
CA CYS A 178 -14.70 16.38 25.60
C CYS A 178 -15.58 17.64 25.49
N LEU A 179 -16.72 17.67 26.18
CA LEU A 179 -17.63 18.82 26.20
C LEU A 179 -17.21 19.88 27.23
N SER A 180 -16.29 19.56 28.15
CA SER A 180 -15.78 20.54 29.12
C SER A 180 -15.14 21.73 28.39
N ASP A 181 -15.32 22.93 28.94
CA ASP A 181 -14.83 24.20 28.40
C ASP A 181 -15.38 24.64 27.02
N SER A 182 -16.18 23.80 26.34
CA SER A 182 -16.77 24.12 25.02
C SER A 182 -18.01 25.02 25.07
N GLY A 183 -18.67 25.12 26.23
CA GLY A 183 -19.95 25.81 26.40
C GLY A 183 -21.17 25.03 25.92
N VAL A 184 -21.01 23.79 25.43
CA VAL A 184 -22.09 22.90 25.01
C VAL A 184 -22.64 22.13 26.22
N SER A 185 -23.96 22.15 26.40
CA SER A 185 -24.65 21.38 27.45
C SER A 185 -25.25 20.11 26.86
N ALA A 186 -25.00 18.96 27.51
CA ALA A 186 -25.59 17.68 27.13
C ALA A 186 -26.87 17.37 27.91
N ASP A 187 -27.83 16.72 27.27
CA ASP A 187 -28.98 16.12 27.93
C ASP A 187 -28.61 14.73 28.49
N TRP A 188 -28.23 14.72 29.77
CA TRP A 188 -27.85 13.50 30.46
C TRP A 188 -29.00 12.51 30.65
N VAL A 189 -30.26 12.93 30.53
CA VAL A 189 -31.41 12.00 30.58
C VAL A 189 -31.39 11.13 29.32
N ALA A 190 -31.23 11.76 28.16
CA ALA A 190 -31.12 11.05 26.89
C ALA A 190 -29.84 10.19 26.81
N LEU A 191 -28.71 10.70 27.30
CA LEU A 191 -27.43 9.97 27.28
C LEU A 191 -27.34 8.79 28.25
N CYS A 192 -28.12 8.79 29.34
CA CYS A 192 -28.21 7.66 30.27
C CYS A 192 -29.20 6.58 29.80
N SER A 193 -29.86 6.76 28.66
CA SER A 193 -30.65 5.71 28.04
C SER A 193 -29.76 4.61 27.42
N THR A 194 -30.33 3.49 26.99
CA THR A 194 -29.53 2.43 26.35
C THR A 194 -28.86 2.95 25.08
N ASN A 195 -27.58 2.63 24.84
CA ASN A 195 -26.80 3.11 23.68
C ASN A 195 -27.44 2.88 22.29
N THR A 196 -28.44 1.98 22.19
CA THR A 196 -29.22 1.68 20.98
C THR A 196 -30.48 2.53 20.80
N SER A 197 -30.80 3.42 21.76
CA SER A 197 -31.99 4.28 21.68
C SER A 197 -31.77 5.38 20.64
N ALA A 198 -32.86 5.81 19.99
CA ALA A 198 -32.83 6.95 19.08
C ALA A 198 -32.45 8.25 19.83
N GLU A 199 -32.96 8.41 21.05
CA GLU A 199 -32.70 9.56 21.93
C GLU A 199 -31.21 9.74 22.24
N TYR A 200 -30.50 8.64 22.51
CA TYR A 200 -29.05 8.65 22.73
C TYR A 200 -28.29 9.13 21.48
N GLN A 201 -28.63 8.61 20.30
CA GLN A 201 -27.96 8.96 19.05
C GLN A 201 -28.26 10.38 18.58
N GLU A 202 -29.52 10.83 18.72
CA GLU A 202 -29.94 12.20 18.39
C GLU A 202 -29.22 13.23 19.26
N GLU A 203 -29.07 12.95 20.56
CA GLU A 203 -28.40 13.85 21.48
C GLU A 203 -26.89 13.97 21.21
N LEU A 204 -26.24 12.86 20.87
CA LEU A 204 -24.83 12.87 20.44
C LEU A 204 -24.62 13.68 19.16
N TYR A 205 -25.52 13.53 18.18
CA TYR A 205 -25.46 14.31 16.95
C TYR A 205 -25.71 15.80 17.21
N ARG A 206 -26.67 16.14 18.09
CA ARG A 206 -26.94 17.52 18.52
C ARG A 206 -25.71 18.16 19.16
N CYS A 207 -25.05 17.46 20.09
CA CYS A 207 -23.81 17.92 20.73
C CYS A 207 -22.70 18.15 19.70
N LEU A 208 -22.54 17.23 18.75
CA LEU A 208 -21.55 17.38 17.67
C LEU A 208 -21.83 18.60 16.79
N CYS A 209 -23.07 18.82 16.37
CA CYS A 209 -23.46 19.99 15.59
C CYS A 209 -23.16 21.29 16.33
N GLN A 210 -23.45 21.37 17.63
CA GLN A 210 -23.15 22.55 18.44
C GLN A 210 -21.64 22.79 18.58
N LEU A 211 -20.82 21.75 18.74
CA LEU A 211 -19.36 21.89 18.75
C LEU A 211 -18.81 22.46 17.44
N VAL A 212 -19.38 22.03 16.31
CA VAL A 212 -19.02 22.53 14.97
C VAL A 212 -19.46 23.99 14.78
N GLU A 213 -20.66 24.36 15.26
CA GLU A 213 -21.17 25.74 15.23
C GLU A 213 -20.32 26.70 16.08
N VAL A 214 -19.84 26.26 17.24
CA VAL A 214 -18.95 27.03 18.12
C VAL A 214 -17.56 27.21 17.49
N GLY A 215 -17.17 26.34 16.55
CA GLY A 215 -15.89 26.40 15.84
C GLY A 215 -14.74 25.67 16.55
N ASN A 216 -15.03 24.83 17.55
CA ASN A 216 -14.04 24.02 18.26
C ASN A 216 -13.82 22.67 17.55
N TYR A 217 -13.28 22.71 16.34
CA TYR A 217 -13.18 21.52 15.46
C TYR A 217 -12.33 20.37 16.05
N GLN A 218 -11.25 20.67 16.78
CA GLN A 218 -10.43 19.62 17.40
C GLN A 218 -11.19 18.85 18.49
N GLN A 219 -12.01 19.55 19.29
CA GLN A 219 -12.88 18.90 20.28
C GLN A 219 -13.97 18.08 19.57
N ALA A 220 -14.52 18.59 18.47
CA ALA A 220 -15.51 17.87 17.65
C ALA A 220 -14.93 16.57 17.05
N LEU A 221 -13.68 16.58 16.55
CA LEU A 221 -13.00 15.37 16.05
C LEU A 221 -12.75 14.35 17.16
N ASN A 222 -12.25 14.80 18.32
CA ASN A 222 -12.06 13.93 19.49
C ASN A 222 -13.39 13.35 19.99
N PHE A 223 -14.46 14.12 19.92
CA PHE A 223 -15.82 13.68 20.26
C PHE A 223 -16.35 12.65 19.24
N SER A 224 -16.19 12.91 17.94
CA SER A 224 -16.63 12.03 16.85
C SER A 224 -15.93 10.67 16.90
N THR A 225 -14.61 10.67 17.11
CA THR A 225 -13.80 9.43 17.26
C THR A 225 -14.19 8.62 18.49
N LEU A 226 -14.52 9.28 19.60
CA LEU A 226 -14.96 8.63 20.83
C LEU A 226 -16.30 7.90 20.65
N VAL A 227 -17.22 8.51 19.90
CA VAL A 227 -18.62 8.05 19.77
C VAL A 227 -18.83 7.20 18.50
N GLY A 228 -17.93 7.29 17.51
CA GLY A 228 -18.02 6.58 16.23
C GLY A 228 -18.91 7.26 15.20
N LEU A 229 -19.03 8.59 15.24
CA LEU A 229 -19.76 9.39 14.25
C LEU A 229 -18.87 9.76 13.05
N PRO A 230 -19.44 10.02 11.86
CA PRO A 230 -18.67 10.37 10.66
C PRO A 230 -17.98 11.74 10.81
N GLU A 231 -16.68 11.79 10.50
CA GLU A 231 -15.83 12.98 10.62
C GLU A 231 -15.97 13.95 9.43
N ASP A 232 -16.58 13.50 8.33
CA ASP A 232 -16.60 14.21 7.05
C ASP A 232 -17.14 15.65 7.15
N SER A 233 -18.26 15.82 7.85
CA SER A 233 -18.93 17.12 7.98
C SER A 233 -18.10 18.11 8.82
N ILE A 234 -17.32 17.61 9.77
CA ILE A 234 -16.48 18.40 10.67
C ILE A 234 -15.30 18.97 9.88
N LEU A 235 -14.60 18.12 9.13
CA LEU A 235 -13.44 18.52 8.34
C LEU A 235 -13.82 19.49 7.23
N ILE A 236 -14.92 19.23 6.52
CA ILE A 236 -15.45 20.15 5.51
C ILE A 236 -15.73 21.52 6.14
N SER A 237 -16.40 21.56 7.29
CA SER A 237 -16.72 22.82 7.98
C SER A 237 -15.47 23.53 8.51
N GLN A 238 -14.50 22.80 9.06
CA GLN A 238 -13.23 23.33 9.55
C GLN A 238 -12.47 24.02 8.43
N TRP A 239 -12.20 23.31 7.35
CA TRP A 239 -11.41 23.84 6.24
C TRP A 239 -12.17 24.93 5.49
N SER A 240 -13.50 24.83 5.33
CA SER A 240 -14.30 25.92 4.76
C SER A 240 -14.13 27.23 5.54
N ASN A 241 -14.04 27.17 6.88
CA ASN A 241 -13.84 28.35 7.72
C ASN A 241 -12.40 28.87 7.64
N GLU A 242 -11.41 27.97 7.64
CA GLU A 242 -10.00 28.36 7.46
C GLU A 242 -9.76 29.05 6.11
N PHE A 243 -10.32 28.52 5.02
CA PHE A 243 -10.23 29.16 3.69
C PHE A 243 -10.90 30.53 3.65
N LYS A 244 -12.06 30.71 4.30
CA LYS A 244 -12.70 32.04 4.41
C LYS A 244 -11.80 33.03 5.14
N LYS A 245 -11.18 32.63 6.26
CA LYS A 245 -10.21 33.48 6.98
C LYS A 245 -9.02 33.87 6.11
N TRP A 246 -8.53 32.97 5.26
CA TRP A 246 -7.41 33.25 4.36
C TRP A 246 -7.81 34.22 3.24
N ASN A 247 -9.01 34.06 2.68
CA ASN A 247 -9.54 34.95 1.65
C ASN A 247 -9.82 36.36 2.19
N ASP A 248 -10.23 36.48 3.46
CA ASP A 248 -10.42 37.79 4.10
C ASP A 248 -9.10 38.50 4.45
N ALA A 249 -7.98 37.77 4.52
CA ALA A 249 -6.65 38.29 4.88
C ALA A 249 -5.79 38.74 3.68
N ALA A 250 -6.41 38.91 2.50
CA ALA A 250 -5.84 38.91 1.14
C ALA A 250 -4.79 39.99 0.74
N GLU A 251 -3.92 40.49 1.63
CA GLU A 251 -2.90 41.48 1.25
C GLU A 251 -1.43 40.99 1.26
N SER A 252 -1.11 39.74 1.66
CA SER A 252 0.32 39.31 1.68
C SER A 252 0.62 37.80 1.70
N HIS A 253 -0.02 36.97 0.88
CA HIS A 253 0.35 35.54 0.83
C HIS A 253 1.45 35.28 -0.21
N GLN A 254 2.59 34.75 0.26
CA GLN A 254 3.61 34.13 -0.59
C GLN A 254 3.08 32.79 -1.14
N GLU A 255 3.43 32.44 -2.38
CA GLU A 255 2.93 31.24 -3.08
C GLU A 255 3.09 29.95 -2.27
N ASP A 256 4.28 29.74 -1.69
CA ASP A 256 4.59 28.55 -0.90
C ASP A 256 3.66 28.36 0.29
N ASP A 257 3.18 29.46 0.88
CA ASP A 257 2.29 29.40 2.05
C ASP A 257 0.88 28.91 1.67
N PHE A 258 0.36 29.30 0.50
CA PHE A 258 -0.94 28.83 0.02
C PHE A 258 -0.90 27.36 -0.38
N VAL A 259 0.11 26.94 -1.16
CA VAL A 259 0.25 25.54 -1.58
C VAL A 259 0.46 24.62 -0.38
N HIS A 260 1.29 25.02 0.58
CA HIS A 260 1.51 24.26 1.80
C HIS A 260 0.23 24.13 2.65
N LYS A 261 -0.58 25.18 2.74
CA LYS A 261 -1.90 25.14 3.41
C LYS A 261 -2.89 24.21 2.69
N LEU A 262 -2.92 24.24 1.36
CA LEU A 262 -3.74 23.35 0.55
C LEU A 262 -3.31 21.89 0.72
N ASN A 263 -2.00 21.61 0.72
CA ASN A 263 -1.47 20.27 0.96
C ASN A 263 -1.82 19.75 2.37
N LYS A 264 -1.82 20.60 3.39
CA LYS A 264 -2.30 20.21 4.73
C LYS A 264 -3.78 19.84 4.75
N CYS A 265 -4.61 20.50 3.95
CA CYS A 265 -6.02 20.12 3.78
C CYS A 265 -6.14 18.76 3.10
N ASP A 266 -5.37 18.52 2.03
CA ASP A 266 -5.34 17.24 1.31
C ASP A 266 -4.89 16.10 2.24
N GLU A 267 -3.81 16.29 3.00
CA GLU A 267 -3.33 15.34 4.00
C GLU A 267 -4.37 15.04 5.09
N ALA A 268 -5.08 16.06 5.58
CA ALA A 268 -6.14 15.86 6.57
C ALA A 268 -7.30 15.02 6.02
N PHE A 269 -7.70 15.23 4.76
CA PHE A 269 -8.75 14.43 4.12
C PHE A 269 -8.31 12.99 3.88
N LEU A 270 -7.04 12.78 3.51
CA LEU A 270 -6.46 11.44 3.33
C LEU A 270 -6.38 10.67 4.66
N LEU A 271 -5.95 11.31 5.74
CA LEU A 271 -5.87 10.70 7.08
C LEU A 271 -7.25 10.28 7.61
N ALA A 272 -8.27 11.10 7.35
CA ALA A 272 -9.65 10.84 7.75
C ALA A 272 -10.40 9.88 6.81
N LYS A 273 -9.80 9.50 5.67
CA LYS A 273 -10.43 8.65 4.63
C LYS A 273 -11.77 9.21 4.14
N LEU A 274 -11.81 10.50 3.85
CA LEU A 274 -13.01 11.18 3.34
C LEU A 274 -13.52 10.53 2.04
N ASN A 275 -14.83 10.58 1.82
CA ASN A 275 -15.40 10.13 0.55
C ASN A 275 -14.90 11.00 -0.63
N CYS A 276 -14.38 10.38 -1.70
CA CYS A 276 -13.84 11.10 -2.85
C CYS A 276 -14.86 12.07 -3.48
N ARG A 277 -16.17 11.76 -3.43
CA ARG A 277 -17.21 12.65 -3.96
C ARG A 277 -17.40 13.90 -3.10
N THR A 278 -17.32 13.79 -1.78
CA THR A 278 -17.45 14.94 -0.88
C THR A 278 -16.21 15.83 -0.98
N ALA A 279 -15.01 15.25 -1.05
CA ALA A 279 -13.76 15.98 -1.31
C ALA A 279 -13.77 16.73 -2.65
N THR A 280 -14.19 16.05 -3.74
CA THR A 280 -14.28 16.67 -5.08
C THR A 280 -15.26 17.86 -5.09
N ASN A 281 -16.45 17.69 -4.50
CA ASN A 281 -17.44 18.76 -4.43
C ASN A 281 -16.94 19.96 -3.61
N PHE A 282 -16.21 19.71 -2.52
CA PHE A 282 -15.60 20.74 -1.70
C PHE A 282 -14.57 21.56 -2.50
N PHE A 283 -13.59 20.92 -3.14
CA PHE A 283 -12.59 21.64 -3.93
C PHE A 283 -13.21 22.37 -5.13
N LYS A 284 -14.27 21.83 -5.71
CA LYS A 284 -15.03 22.50 -6.79
C LYS A 284 -15.70 23.79 -6.29
N GLN A 285 -16.39 23.74 -5.15
CA GLN A 285 -17.01 24.92 -4.54
C GLN A 285 -15.96 25.97 -4.16
N LEU A 286 -14.81 25.54 -3.60
CA LEU A 286 -13.71 26.45 -3.30
C LEU A 286 -13.13 27.11 -4.57
N ALA A 287 -12.99 26.35 -5.66
CA ALA A 287 -12.50 26.89 -6.93
C ALA A 287 -13.43 27.94 -7.56
N ASP A 288 -14.73 27.90 -7.25
CA ASP A 288 -15.72 28.88 -7.70
C ASP A 288 -15.72 30.16 -6.85
N GLU A 289 -15.32 30.06 -5.57
CA GLU A 289 -15.25 31.21 -4.63
C GLU A 289 -13.98 32.06 -4.80
N ILE A 290 -12.88 31.47 -5.32
CA ILE A 290 -11.59 32.16 -5.47
C ILE A 290 -11.46 32.84 -6.84
N SER A 291 -11.11 34.13 -6.80
CA SER A 291 -10.94 34.96 -8.01
C SER A 291 -9.53 34.91 -8.62
N LEU A 292 -8.50 34.58 -7.83
CA LEU A 292 -7.12 34.51 -8.29
C LEU A 292 -6.87 33.26 -9.13
N HIS A 293 -6.53 33.45 -10.42
CA HIS A 293 -6.27 32.36 -11.37
C HIS A 293 -5.16 31.39 -10.90
N ARG A 294 -4.13 31.90 -10.20
CA ARG A 294 -3.03 31.10 -9.64
C ARG A 294 -3.51 30.10 -8.60
N GLU A 295 -4.24 30.56 -7.59
CA GLU A 295 -4.73 29.73 -6.49
C GLU A 295 -5.78 28.73 -6.99
N ARG A 296 -6.65 29.20 -7.89
CA ARG A 296 -7.66 28.36 -8.56
C ARG A 296 -7.03 27.20 -9.33
N TYR A 297 -5.86 27.39 -9.97
CA TYR A 297 -5.11 26.31 -10.62
C TYR A 297 -4.74 25.19 -9.63
N HIS A 298 -4.15 25.53 -8.48
CA HIS A 298 -3.73 24.53 -7.48
C HIS A 298 -4.92 23.78 -6.86
N ILE A 299 -6.03 24.47 -6.62
CA ILE A 299 -7.27 23.83 -6.14
C ILE A 299 -7.84 22.87 -7.18
N LEU A 300 -7.94 23.30 -8.45
CA LEU A 300 -8.44 22.44 -9.53
C LEU A 300 -7.52 21.23 -9.76
N LYS A 301 -6.20 21.38 -9.59
CA LYS A 301 -5.25 20.25 -9.60
C LYS A 301 -5.55 19.23 -8.50
N CYS A 302 -5.82 19.67 -7.28
CA CYS A 302 -6.23 18.79 -6.18
C CYS A 302 -7.61 18.15 -6.45
N CYS A 303 -8.55 18.91 -6.99
CA CYS A 303 -9.88 18.41 -7.39
C CYS A 303 -9.78 17.26 -8.42
N LEU A 304 -8.91 17.40 -9.43
CA LEU A 304 -8.67 16.34 -10.43
C LEU A 304 -8.07 15.08 -9.82
N LYS A 305 -7.19 15.19 -8.83
CA LYS A 305 -6.63 14.04 -8.11
C LYS A 305 -7.75 13.22 -7.47
N TRP A 306 -8.60 13.85 -6.66
CA TRP A 306 -9.72 13.19 -5.99
C TRP A 306 -10.79 12.65 -6.96
N LEU A 307 -11.03 13.34 -8.08
CA LEU A 307 -11.97 12.87 -9.11
C LEU A 307 -11.44 11.64 -9.85
N ARG A 308 -10.12 11.57 -10.10
CA ARG A 308 -9.50 10.39 -10.72
C ARG A 308 -9.57 9.17 -9.82
N GLU A 309 -9.38 9.35 -8.51
CA GLU A 309 -9.61 8.28 -7.52
C GLU A 309 -11.08 7.83 -7.50
N LEU A 310 -12.03 8.76 -7.65
CA LEU A 310 -13.46 8.43 -7.75
C LEU A 310 -13.81 7.62 -9.01
N LYS A 311 -13.13 7.88 -10.13
CA LYS A 311 -13.34 7.20 -11.42
C LYS A 311 -13.11 5.69 -11.32
N GLU A 312 -12.21 5.22 -10.46
CA GLU A 312 -11.96 3.79 -10.22
C GLU A 312 -13.17 3.07 -9.61
N PHE A 313 -14.11 3.80 -8.99
CA PHE A 313 -15.25 3.25 -8.25
C PHE A 313 -16.62 3.62 -8.82
N ALA A 314 -16.70 4.47 -9.85
CA ALA A 314 -17.95 5.00 -10.37
C ALA A 314 -18.64 4.03 -11.36
N LYS A 315 -19.98 3.92 -11.27
CA LYS A 315 -20.80 3.11 -12.19
C LYS A 315 -21.08 3.77 -13.54
N ASP A 316 -21.08 5.10 -13.58
CA ASP A 316 -21.33 5.92 -14.77
C ASP A 316 -20.04 6.61 -15.24
N GLU A 317 -19.20 5.87 -15.98
CA GLU A 317 -17.88 6.34 -16.42
C GLU A 317 -17.95 7.59 -17.33
N SER A 318 -18.98 7.70 -18.17
CA SER A 318 -19.10 8.80 -19.14
C SER A 318 -19.35 10.17 -18.49
N ALA A 319 -20.17 10.22 -17.43
CA ALA A 319 -20.45 11.45 -16.70
C ALA A 319 -19.21 11.94 -15.95
N VAL A 320 -18.45 11.03 -15.33
CA VAL A 320 -17.22 11.33 -14.60
C VAL A 320 -16.11 11.78 -15.55
N VAL A 321 -15.97 11.16 -16.73
CA VAL A 321 -15.01 11.57 -17.76
C VAL A 321 -15.31 12.97 -18.29
N ASN A 322 -16.59 13.31 -18.48
CA ASN A 322 -16.98 14.65 -18.91
C ASN A 322 -16.72 15.70 -17.83
N GLU A 323 -16.97 15.38 -16.56
CA GLU A 323 -16.63 16.24 -15.43
C GLU A 323 -15.10 16.42 -15.30
N GLU A 324 -14.31 15.35 -15.49
CA GLU A 324 -12.84 15.39 -15.50
C GLU A 324 -12.30 16.30 -16.61
N ASN A 325 -12.78 16.11 -17.85
CA ASN A 325 -12.37 16.92 -18.99
C ASN A 325 -12.70 18.41 -18.78
N SER A 326 -13.85 18.71 -18.17
CA SER A 326 -14.26 20.09 -17.88
C SER A 326 -13.36 20.75 -16.84
N ILE A 327 -13.03 20.04 -15.75
CA ILE A 327 -12.18 20.57 -14.67
C ILE A 327 -10.75 20.73 -15.16
N GLU A 328 -10.24 19.78 -15.95
CA GLU A 328 -8.91 19.85 -16.56
C GLU A 328 -8.78 21.04 -17.52
N LEU A 329 -9.82 21.30 -18.32
CA LEU A 329 -9.85 22.46 -19.21
C LEU A 329 -9.78 23.79 -18.44
N GLU A 330 -10.57 23.92 -17.37
CA GLU A 330 -10.56 25.12 -16.53
C GLU A 330 -9.23 25.29 -15.79
N MET A 331 -8.60 24.19 -15.35
CA MET A 331 -7.27 24.20 -14.74
C MET A 331 -6.23 24.78 -15.72
N TRP A 332 -6.14 24.25 -16.94
CA TRP A 332 -5.17 24.75 -17.93
C TRP A 332 -5.44 26.20 -18.35
N LYS A 333 -6.70 26.61 -18.47
CA LYS A 333 -7.05 28.03 -18.71
C LYS A 333 -6.52 28.94 -17.61
N CYS A 334 -6.68 28.54 -16.34
CA CYS A 334 -6.17 29.31 -15.21
C CYS A 334 -4.63 29.44 -15.25
N LEU A 335 -3.91 28.39 -15.62
CA LEU A 335 -2.45 28.43 -15.78
C LEU A 335 -2.02 29.39 -16.90
N LEU A 336 -2.68 29.34 -18.04
CA LEU A 336 -2.38 30.22 -19.20
C LEU A 336 -2.67 31.69 -18.91
N GLN A 337 -3.66 31.97 -18.05
CA GLN A 337 -4.03 33.32 -17.61
C GLN A 337 -3.20 33.84 -16.42
N SER A 338 -2.39 32.99 -15.79
CA SER A 338 -1.57 33.34 -14.63
C SER A 338 -0.16 33.85 -15.00
N GLU A 339 0.46 34.62 -14.11
CA GLU A 339 1.85 35.09 -14.26
C GLU A 339 2.92 34.06 -13.81
N ILE A 340 2.52 32.82 -13.47
CA ILE A 340 3.40 31.78 -12.92
C ILE A 340 4.53 31.43 -13.91
N GLU A 341 5.75 31.25 -13.41
CA GLU A 341 6.86 30.72 -14.20
C GLU A 341 6.65 29.23 -14.48
N LEU A 342 6.54 28.87 -15.76
CA LEU A 342 6.25 27.51 -16.24
C LEU A 342 7.35 26.47 -15.89
N GLU A 343 8.44 26.87 -15.23
CA GLU A 343 9.56 25.98 -14.83
C GLU A 343 9.28 25.24 -13.52
N GLU A 344 8.61 25.86 -12.55
CA GLU A 344 8.37 25.24 -11.24
C GLU A 344 7.17 24.28 -11.25
N THR A 345 6.13 24.54 -12.07
CA THR A 345 4.87 23.78 -12.04
C THR A 345 4.93 22.37 -12.63
N LEU A 346 5.87 22.12 -13.56
CA LEU A 346 5.99 20.83 -14.27
C LEU A 346 6.87 19.82 -13.53
N ILE A 347 7.67 20.27 -12.54
CA ILE A 347 8.66 19.42 -11.86
C ILE A 347 8.01 18.59 -10.74
N GLU A 348 6.90 19.05 -10.16
CA GLU A 348 6.38 18.46 -8.90
C GLU A 348 5.04 17.72 -8.98
N GLY A 349 4.39 17.53 -10.14
CA GLY A 349 3.17 16.72 -10.11
C GLY A 349 2.34 16.58 -11.37
N VAL A 350 2.97 16.32 -12.50
CA VAL A 350 2.34 15.46 -13.49
C VAL A 350 2.99 14.11 -13.28
N THR A 351 2.18 13.15 -12.83
CA THR A 351 2.56 11.74 -12.76
C THR A 351 3.34 11.40 -14.02
N VAL A 352 4.64 11.15 -13.88
CA VAL A 352 5.44 10.44 -14.86
C VAL A 352 4.70 9.12 -15.04
N THR A 353 3.79 9.07 -16.01
CA THR A 353 3.28 7.79 -16.48
C THR A 353 4.52 6.99 -16.84
N ASP A 354 4.62 5.76 -16.34
CA ASP A 354 5.74 4.82 -16.49
C ASP A 354 6.11 4.47 -17.96
N GLY A 355 5.69 5.28 -18.93
CA GLY A 355 6.09 5.20 -20.32
C GLY A 355 7.34 6.01 -20.58
N LYS A 356 8.51 5.37 -20.50
CA LYS A 356 9.71 5.83 -21.21
C LYS A 356 9.33 6.20 -22.65
N LEU A 357 9.85 7.33 -23.11
CA LEU A 357 9.69 7.88 -24.46
C LEU A 357 9.72 6.79 -25.55
N LEU A 358 8.78 6.89 -26.50
CA LEU A 358 8.69 6.14 -27.77
C LEU A 358 8.17 4.69 -27.71
N CYS A 359 7.40 4.29 -26.68
CA CYS A 359 6.75 2.98 -26.66
C CYS A 359 5.28 3.00 -27.15
N LYS A 360 4.71 4.17 -27.45
CA LYS A 360 3.32 4.30 -27.94
C LYS A 360 3.30 4.61 -29.42
N THR A 361 2.41 3.95 -30.15
CA THR A 361 2.18 4.29 -31.56
C THR A 361 1.47 5.64 -31.67
N LYS A 362 1.56 6.30 -32.82
CA LYS A 362 0.82 7.57 -33.04
C LYS A 362 -0.69 7.41 -32.79
N ALA A 363 -1.27 6.28 -33.20
CA ALA A 363 -2.69 5.97 -32.97
C ALA A 363 -3.07 5.89 -31.49
N GLU A 364 -2.19 5.34 -30.65
CA GLU A 364 -2.37 5.27 -29.19
C GLU A 364 -2.23 6.63 -28.50
N VAL A 365 -1.37 7.50 -29.02
CA VAL A 365 -1.24 8.88 -28.52
C VAL A 365 -2.50 9.69 -28.87
N GLN A 366 -3.07 9.48 -30.05
CA GLN A 366 -4.27 10.18 -30.52
C GLN A 366 -5.55 9.67 -29.85
N SER A 367 -5.66 8.39 -29.50
CA SER A 367 -6.86 7.86 -28.80
C SER A 367 -7.03 8.45 -27.40
N VAL A 368 -5.94 8.79 -26.71
CA VAL A 368 -5.93 9.44 -25.38
C VAL A 368 -6.35 10.93 -25.45
N SER A 369 -6.33 11.53 -26.65
CA SER A 369 -6.66 12.94 -26.89
C SER A 369 -8.15 13.22 -27.17
N GLY A 370 -9.01 12.20 -27.15
CA GLY A 370 -10.45 12.32 -27.45
C GLY A 370 -11.18 13.23 -26.45
N ILE A 371 -11.32 14.52 -26.81
CA ILE A 371 -12.00 15.53 -26.00
C ILE A 371 -13.14 16.15 -26.82
N GLU A 372 -14.34 16.17 -26.23
CA GLU A 372 -15.54 16.77 -26.82
C GLU A 372 -15.57 18.30 -26.64
N ASN A 373 -15.02 18.81 -25.54
CA ASN A 373 -15.00 20.25 -25.20
C ASN A 373 -13.73 20.94 -25.72
N ARG A 374 -13.79 21.45 -26.95
CA ARG A 374 -12.70 22.19 -27.58
C ARG A 374 -12.91 23.70 -27.45
N THR A 375 -11.90 24.43 -27.00
CA THR A 375 -11.97 25.89 -26.89
C THR A 375 -10.83 26.53 -27.66
N LYS A 376 -11.13 27.41 -28.60
CA LYS A 376 -10.08 28.16 -29.31
C LYS A 376 -9.56 29.30 -28.43
N LEU A 377 -8.24 29.44 -28.33
CA LEU A 377 -7.61 30.61 -27.73
C LEU A 377 -7.50 31.71 -28.80
N ASP A 378 -8.02 32.90 -28.50
CA ASP A 378 -7.93 34.07 -29.39
C ASP A 378 -6.83 35.06 -28.94
N ASP A 379 -6.31 34.92 -27.72
CA ASP A 379 -5.25 35.78 -27.18
C ASP A 379 -3.85 35.29 -27.58
N SER A 380 -3.14 36.16 -28.29
CA SER A 380 -1.75 35.93 -28.73
C SER A 380 -0.78 35.58 -27.60
N GLN A 381 -0.96 36.12 -26.39
CA GLN A 381 -0.06 35.84 -25.26
C GLN A 381 -0.29 34.44 -24.70
N GLN A 382 -1.55 34.02 -24.59
CA GLN A 382 -1.92 32.67 -24.15
C GLN A 382 -1.44 31.60 -25.14
N ILE A 383 -1.53 31.89 -26.44
CA ILE A 383 -1.01 31.00 -27.50
C ILE A 383 0.51 30.83 -27.37
N MET A 384 1.26 31.93 -27.19
CA MET A 384 2.71 31.85 -26.97
C MET A 384 3.08 31.06 -25.70
N ARG A 385 2.34 31.26 -24.60
CA ARG A 385 2.55 30.50 -23.36
C ARG A 385 2.23 29.01 -23.55
N LEU A 386 1.19 28.69 -24.31
CA LEU A 386 0.83 27.31 -24.66
C LEU A 386 1.94 26.64 -25.49
N ASP A 387 2.52 27.33 -26.47
CA ASP A 387 3.63 26.79 -27.26
C ASP A 387 4.88 26.50 -26.41
N VAL A 388 5.21 27.39 -25.47
CA VAL A 388 6.31 27.18 -24.52
C VAL A 388 6.03 25.99 -23.60
N LEU A 389 4.79 25.84 -23.12
CA LEU A 389 4.36 24.72 -22.29
C LEU A 389 4.49 23.38 -23.05
N ILE A 390 4.00 23.33 -24.29
CA ILE A 390 4.11 22.14 -25.16
C ILE A 390 5.59 21.81 -25.40
N GLY A 391 6.44 22.80 -25.70
CA GLY A 391 7.88 22.59 -25.88
C GLY A 391 8.54 21.94 -24.65
N LYS A 392 8.23 22.43 -23.43
CA LYS A 392 8.75 21.85 -22.18
C LYS A 392 8.28 20.42 -21.93
N LEU A 393 7.02 20.12 -22.24
CA LEU A 393 6.48 18.75 -22.12
C LEU A 393 7.20 17.80 -23.10
N LEU A 394 7.52 18.27 -24.30
CA LEU A 394 8.30 17.50 -25.27
C LEU A 394 9.75 17.27 -24.81
N ASP A 395 10.39 18.26 -24.19
CA ASP A 395 11.72 18.12 -23.60
C ASP A 395 11.75 17.08 -22.46
N GLN A 396 10.67 16.98 -21.69
CA GLN A 396 10.47 15.96 -20.65
C GLN A 396 10.04 14.59 -21.23
N GLY A 397 9.57 14.57 -22.48
CA GLY A 397 9.12 13.37 -23.18
C GLY A 397 7.65 13.00 -23.02
N ASP A 398 6.82 13.89 -22.49
CA ASP A 398 5.38 13.67 -22.33
C ASP A 398 4.59 14.14 -23.58
N ILE A 399 4.62 13.27 -24.59
CA ILE A 399 3.93 13.51 -25.88
C ILE A 399 2.40 13.41 -25.71
N CYS A 400 1.91 12.64 -24.74
CA CYS A 400 0.48 12.40 -24.54
C CYS A 400 -0.24 13.66 -24.05
N THR A 401 0.29 14.32 -23.02
CA THR A 401 -0.30 15.58 -22.52
C THR A 401 -0.13 16.72 -23.54
N ALA A 402 0.99 16.76 -24.28
CA ALA A 402 1.20 17.70 -25.37
C ALA A 402 0.10 17.58 -26.46
N CYS A 403 -0.18 16.36 -26.94
CA CYS A 403 -1.28 16.10 -27.88
C CYS A 403 -2.65 16.43 -27.31
N ARG A 404 -2.87 16.16 -26.01
CA ARG A 404 -4.12 16.48 -25.32
C ARG A 404 -4.33 17.99 -25.26
N LEU A 405 -3.31 18.79 -24.94
CA LEU A 405 -3.37 20.26 -24.93
C LEU A 405 -3.67 20.84 -26.31
N GLU A 406 -3.02 20.34 -27.37
CA GLU A 406 -3.33 20.71 -28.76
C GLU A 406 -4.81 20.43 -29.09
N ALA A 407 -5.36 19.29 -28.66
CA ALA A 407 -6.76 18.94 -28.87
C ALA A 407 -7.74 19.81 -28.06
N MET A 408 -7.43 20.13 -26.80
CA MET A 408 -8.24 21.00 -25.93
C MET A 408 -8.36 22.41 -26.49
N PHE A 409 -7.24 22.98 -26.96
CA PHE A 409 -7.18 24.37 -27.40
C PHE A 409 -7.30 24.57 -28.91
N ASN A 410 -7.37 23.48 -29.69
CA ASN A 410 -7.40 23.49 -31.15
C ASN A 410 -6.28 24.33 -31.76
N HIS A 411 -5.05 24.13 -31.25
CA HIS A 411 -3.84 24.88 -31.61
C HIS A 411 -2.70 23.93 -32.01
N HIS A 412 -2.02 24.21 -33.12
CA HIS A 412 -0.99 23.34 -33.69
C HIS A 412 0.42 23.85 -33.38
N ASN A 413 1.21 23.06 -32.66
CA ASN A 413 2.61 23.37 -32.35
C ASN A 413 3.58 22.72 -33.36
N GLN A 414 4.55 23.48 -33.87
CA GLN A 414 5.46 23.01 -34.94
C GLN A 414 6.33 21.81 -34.52
N ASP A 415 6.84 21.79 -33.29
CA ASP A 415 7.75 20.75 -32.82
C ASP A 415 7.01 19.42 -32.58
N LEU A 416 5.78 19.50 -32.04
CA LEU A 416 4.91 18.34 -31.89
C LEU A 416 4.50 17.76 -33.27
N GLN A 417 4.15 18.61 -34.23
CA GLN A 417 3.80 18.16 -35.58
C GLN A 417 4.97 17.46 -36.28
N LEU A 418 6.19 17.99 -36.15
CA LEU A 418 7.38 17.34 -36.69
C LEU A 418 7.60 15.96 -36.06
N LEU A 419 7.43 15.84 -34.74
CA LEU A 419 7.58 14.59 -34.02
C LEU A 419 6.55 13.55 -34.49
N LEU A 420 5.27 13.93 -34.61
CA LEU A 420 4.21 13.02 -35.08
C LEU A 420 4.45 12.55 -36.53
N VAL A 421 4.98 13.40 -37.40
CA VAL A 421 5.37 13.01 -38.78
C VAL A 421 6.57 12.06 -38.76
N CYS A 422 7.54 12.26 -37.88
CA CYS A 422 8.63 11.33 -37.68
C CYS A 422 8.15 9.97 -37.16
N MET A 423 7.11 9.94 -36.32
CA MET A 423 6.46 8.70 -35.88
C MET A 423 5.78 7.98 -37.06
N ASP A 424 5.01 8.69 -37.88
CA ASP A 424 4.38 8.10 -39.09
C ASP A 424 5.41 7.48 -40.05
N LEU A 425 6.55 8.16 -40.25
CA LEU A 425 7.63 7.68 -41.11
C LEU A 425 8.33 6.44 -40.53
N ALA A 426 8.47 6.38 -39.20
CA ALA A 426 9.08 5.25 -38.50
C ALA A 426 8.15 4.03 -38.46
N GLU A 427 6.84 4.25 -38.32
CA GLU A 427 5.80 3.23 -38.33
C GLU A 427 5.49 2.71 -39.76
N GLY A 428 5.87 3.47 -40.80
CA GLY A 428 5.68 3.08 -42.20
C GLY A 428 4.31 3.45 -42.78
N GLU A 429 3.51 4.21 -42.02
CA GLU A 429 2.21 4.75 -42.45
C GLU A 429 2.36 5.79 -43.58
N ILE A 430 3.49 6.52 -43.57
CA ILE A 430 3.84 7.50 -44.59
C ILE A 430 5.18 7.12 -45.22
N THR A 431 5.25 7.10 -46.55
CA THR A 431 6.52 6.99 -47.28
C THR A 431 7.13 8.37 -47.51
N PRO A 432 8.47 8.50 -47.66
CA PRO A 432 9.12 9.80 -47.94
C PRO A 432 8.54 10.55 -49.16
N TYR A 433 7.89 9.83 -50.08
CA TYR A 433 7.24 10.36 -51.28
C TYR A 433 5.87 11.00 -51.01
N GLN A 434 5.22 10.66 -49.89
CA GLN A 434 3.89 11.13 -49.48
C GLN A 434 3.94 12.34 -48.53
N LEU A 435 5.14 12.83 -48.17
CA LEU A 435 5.29 14.04 -47.35
C LEU A 435 4.74 15.29 -48.05
N THR A 436 3.94 16.08 -47.32
CA THR A 436 3.44 17.39 -47.76
C THR A 436 4.60 18.37 -48.00
N PRO A 437 4.42 19.41 -48.84
CA PRO A 437 5.44 20.44 -49.06
C PRO A 437 5.88 21.14 -47.76
N GLU A 438 4.96 21.30 -46.79
CA GLU A 438 5.22 21.90 -45.47
C GLU A 438 6.10 20.99 -44.60
N HIS A 439 5.85 19.68 -44.56
CA HIS A 439 6.70 18.73 -43.83
C HIS A 439 8.10 18.63 -44.47
N ARG A 440 8.18 18.75 -45.81
CA ARG A 440 9.45 18.78 -46.52
C ARG A 440 10.26 20.03 -46.20
N SER A 441 9.63 21.21 -46.11
CA SER A 441 10.33 22.44 -45.74
C SER A 441 10.88 22.41 -44.31
N LEU A 442 10.11 21.84 -43.35
CA LEU A 442 10.57 21.69 -41.96
C LEU A 442 11.78 20.75 -41.85
N LEU A 443 11.81 19.66 -42.64
CA LEU A 443 12.94 18.73 -42.69
C LEU A 443 14.16 19.25 -43.48
N THR A 444 13.98 20.23 -44.37
CA THR A 444 15.06 20.78 -45.22
C THR A 444 15.63 22.12 -44.74
N GLU A 445 15.14 22.68 -43.62
CA GLU A 445 15.70 23.89 -43.03
C GLU A 445 17.15 23.69 -42.56
N LYS A 446 18.10 24.02 -43.45
CA LYS A 446 19.52 24.07 -43.14
C LYS A 446 19.81 25.28 -42.25
N LYS A 447 19.67 25.14 -40.93
CA LYS A 447 20.38 26.04 -39.99
C LYS A 447 21.89 25.77 -40.13
N THR A 448 22.62 26.80 -40.56
CA THR A 448 24.08 26.87 -40.62
C THR A 448 24.70 26.63 -39.24
N ARG A 449 24.94 25.37 -38.87
CA ARG A 449 25.82 24.99 -37.75
C ARG A 449 27.25 24.85 -38.26
N PRO A 450 28.28 25.33 -37.53
CA PRO A 450 29.66 24.96 -37.80
C PRO A 450 29.75 23.44 -37.63
N THR A 451 30.30 22.78 -38.64
CA THR A 451 30.43 21.33 -38.74
C THR A 451 31.33 20.78 -37.64
N LEU A 452 30.74 20.42 -36.51
CA LEU A 452 31.26 19.36 -35.64
C LEU A 452 31.20 18.07 -36.44
N GLY A 453 32.33 17.70 -37.03
CA GLY A 453 32.50 16.42 -37.70
C GLY A 453 32.29 15.29 -36.71
N TYR A 454 31.11 14.66 -36.76
CA TYR A 454 30.91 13.32 -36.24
C TYR A 454 31.81 12.35 -37.00
N LYS A 455 33.06 12.24 -36.57
CA LYS A 455 33.83 11.02 -36.76
C LYS A 455 33.35 10.03 -35.71
N ARG A 456 32.63 8.99 -36.15
CA ARG A 456 32.64 7.70 -35.46
C ARG A 456 34.08 7.35 -35.07
N ARG A 457 34.31 6.99 -33.80
CA ARG A 457 35.41 6.14 -33.29
C ARG A 457 35.14 5.93 -31.79
N SER A 458 34.69 4.74 -31.40
CA SER A 458 35.56 3.69 -30.83
C SER A 458 36.36 4.17 -29.60
N LEU A 459 36.04 3.57 -28.46
CA LEU A 459 36.85 3.33 -27.25
C LEU A 459 38.16 4.11 -27.03
N HIS A 460 38.19 4.77 -25.86
CA HIS A 460 39.33 5.14 -24.99
C HIS A 460 40.61 5.76 -25.59
N SER A 461 40.93 6.97 -25.12
CA SER A 461 42.21 7.19 -24.41
C SER A 461 42.10 8.43 -23.50
N VAL A 462 42.39 8.22 -22.22
CA VAL A 462 42.67 9.24 -21.22
C VAL A 462 44.03 9.86 -21.54
N ARG A 463 44.17 11.19 -21.49
CA ARG A 463 45.35 11.86 -20.91
C ARG A 463 45.10 13.34 -20.60
N LEU A 464 45.12 13.59 -19.30
CA LEU A 464 45.87 14.63 -18.58
C LEU A 464 45.54 16.11 -18.84
N ASN A 465 44.87 16.68 -17.84
CA ASN A 465 45.14 17.95 -17.17
C ASN A 465 46.20 18.87 -17.82
N SER A 466 45.78 20.11 -18.06
CA SER A 466 46.55 21.26 -17.60
C SER A 466 45.79 21.93 -16.46
N THR A 467 46.38 21.83 -15.28
CA THR A 467 46.02 22.49 -14.05
C THR A 467 46.24 23.99 -14.17
N SER A 468 45.24 24.78 -13.76
CA SER A 468 45.47 26.08 -13.12
C SER A 468 45.01 25.96 -11.66
N SER A 469 46.00 25.65 -10.83
CA SER A 469 46.10 25.76 -9.39
C SER A 469 45.17 26.76 -8.68
N ASN A 470 44.40 26.29 -7.70
CA ASN A 470 44.58 26.60 -6.27
C ASN A 470 43.49 25.91 -5.43
N GLU A 471 43.90 25.04 -4.49
CA GLU A 471 43.45 25.01 -3.08
C GLU A 471 43.82 23.65 -2.44
N MET A 472 44.79 23.68 -1.52
CA MET A 472 45.15 22.59 -0.60
C MET A 472 44.44 22.82 0.74
N VAL A 473 43.79 21.80 1.30
CA VAL A 473 43.48 21.72 2.74
C VAL A 473 43.73 20.28 3.23
N SER A 474 44.54 20.16 4.28
CA SER A 474 44.94 18.91 4.97
C SER A 474 43.91 18.45 6.03
N PRO A 475 44.00 17.19 6.50
CA PRO A 475 43.83 16.96 7.94
C PRO A 475 44.82 15.93 8.50
N ALA A 476 45.61 16.33 9.50
CA ALA A 476 46.37 15.44 10.37
C ALA A 476 46.10 15.80 11.82
N SER A 477 45.37 14.94 12.55
CA SER A 477 45.24 15.04 13.99
C SER A 477 44.83 13.71 14.63
N SER A 478 45.79 12.81 14.86
CA SER A 478 45.76 11.90 16.01
C SER A 478 47.09 11.17 16.23
N HIS A 479 47.82 11.65 17.25
CA HIS A 479 48.69 10.88 18.16
C HIS A 479 50.22 10.87 17.91
N ASN A 480 50.88 11.82 18.60
CA ASN A 480 52.15 11.77 19.35
C ASN A 480 53.19 10.67 19.07
N LYS A 481 53.76 10.65 17.86
CA LYS A 481 55.22 10.51 17.68
C LYS A 481 55.70 11.76 16.95
N PRO A 482 56.79 12.43 17.37
CA PRO A 482 57.25 13.62 16.66
C PRO A 482 57.57 13.21 15.21
N PHE A 483 57.11 14.00 14.24
CA PHE A 483 57.27 13.76 12.80
C PHE A 483 58.75 13.48 12.40
N GLN A 484 59.68 13.95 13.23
CA GLN A 484 61.12 13.71 13.10
C GLN A 484 61.57 12.26 13.37
N ASP A 485 60.81 11.46 14.11
CA ASP A 485 61.12 10.04 14.36
C ASP A 485 60.58 9.13 13.25
N ILE A 486 59.50 9.55 12.58
CA ILE A 486 58.94 8.88 11.38
C ILE A 486 59.89 9.06 10.18
N LEU A 487 60.48 10.24 10.03
CA LEU A 487 61.45 10.54 8.98
C LEU A 487 62.84 9.88 9.17
N LYS A 488 63.13 9.33 10.36
CA LYS A 488 64.43 8.70 10.69
C LYS A 488 64.44 7.18 10.56
N LEU A 489 63.30 6.56 10.25
CA LEU A 489 63.21 5.11 10.07
C LEU A 489 63.66 4.76 8.65
N GLU A 490 64.86 4.20 8.54
CA GLU A 490 65.51 3.79 7.28
C GLU A 490 64.77 2.70 6.48
N ASP A 491 63.58 2.23 6.93
CA ASP A 491 62.87 1.15 6.24
C ASP A 491 61.33 1.27 6.37
N PRO A 492 60.60 1.71 5.32
CA PRO A 492 59.14 1.86 5.33
C PRO A 492 58.40 0.54 5.59
N LEU A 493 59.02 -0.61 5.29
CA LEU A 493 58.45 -1.95 5.53
C LEU A 493 58.33 -2.28 7.02
N ARG A 494 59.28 -1.82 7.84
CA ARG A 494 59.22 -2.05 9.30
C ARG A 494 58.17 -1.19 9.98
N LEU A 495 57.94 0.01 9.46
CA LEU A 495 56.94 0.95 9.96
C LEU A 495 55.53 0.46 9.62
N LEU A 496 55.30 -0.05 8.41
CA LEU A 496 54.05 -0.71 8.03
C LEU A 496 53.77 -1.91 8.95
N ASN A 497 54.73 -2.82 9.11
CA ASN A 497 54.56 -4.00 9.98
C ASN A 497 54.33 -3.63 11.46
N ALA A 498 54.98 -2.59 11.98
CA ALA A 498 54.75 -2.10 13.35
C ALA A 498 53.39 -1.41 13.51
N ALA A 499 52.97 -0.60 12.53
CA ALA A 499 51.66 0.04 12.50
C ALA A 499 50.53 -0.98 12.39
N MET A 500 50.76 -2.08 11.67
CA MET A 500 49.82 -3.18 11.51
C MET A 500 49.62 -4.00 12.79
N ALA A 501 50.65 -4.08 13.63
CA ALA A 501 50.63 -4.75 14.93
C ALA A 501 49.91 -3.94 16.04
N GLU A 502 49.80 -2.61 15.90
CA GLU A 502 49.07 -1.76 16.86
C GLU A 502 47.54 -1.83 16.61
N GLU A 503 46.73 -1.96 17.67
CA GLU A 503 45.25 -1.94 17.60
C GLU A 503 44.72 -0.50 17.46
N SER A 504 44.88 0.10 16.29
CA SER A 504 44.34 1.44 15.98
C SER A 504 43.11 1.37 15.06
N GLY A 505 42.20 2.35 15.19
CA GLY A 505 40.89 2.36 14.54
C GLY A 505 40.89 2.60 13.02
N ASN A 506 42.01 3.04 12.42
CA ASN A 506 42.10 3.41 11.01
C ASN A 506 43.36 2.84 10.32
N LYS A 507 43.56 1.51 10.41
CA LYS A 507 44.72 0.80 9.82
C LYS A 507 44.90 1.06 8.32
N TRP A 508 43.80 1.19 7.56
CA TRP A 508 43.84 1.50 6.12
C TRP A 508 44.46 2.86 5.81
N GLN A 509 44.00 3.93 6.48
CA GLN A 509 44.49 5.28 6.23
C GLN A 509 45.97 5.38 6.61
N MET A 510 46.35 4.75 7.73
CA MET A 510 47.74 4.71 8.16
C MET A 510 48.64 3.97 7.16
N ALA A 511 48.18 2.82 6.63
CA ALA A 511 48.92 2.09 5.60
C ALA A 511 49.04 2.90 4.30
N SER A 512 47.97 3.55 3.85
CA SER A 512 47.96 4.45 2.70
C SER A 512 48.94 5.61 2.87
N ASP A 513 48.89 6.29 4.01
CA ASP A 513 49.74 7.46 4.29
C ASP A 513 51.23 7.06 4.39
N ILE A 514 51.53 5.91 5.00
CA ILE A 514 52.90 5.36 5.06
C ILE A 514 53.40 5.03 3.66
N LEU A 515 52.59 4.37 2.82
CA LEU A 515 52.97 4.00 1.46
C LEU A 515 53.19 5.23 0.56
N MET A 516 52.34 6.25 0.69
CA MET A 516 52.49 7.52 -0.02
C MET A 516 53.72 8.31 0.46
N ALA A 517 54.02 8.28 1.76
CA ALA A 517 55.20 8.93 2.32
C ALA A 517 56.51 8.21 1.99
N ALA A 518 56.47 6.89 1.77
CA ALA A 518 57.66 6.06 1.55
C ALA A 518 58.37 6.28 0.21
N GLN A 519 57.75 6.98 -0.75
CA GLN A 519 58.30 7.24 -2.10
C GLN A 519 58.92 5.98 -2.75
N LEU A 520 58.29 4.82 -2.56
CA LEU A 520 58.78 3.55 -3.10
C LEU A 520 58.73 3.59 -4.63
N ASN A 521 59.66 2.88 -5.27
CA ASN A 521 59.54 2.65 -6.71
C ASN A 521 58.30 1.79 -6.99
N ASN A 522 57.66 2.01 -8.13
CA ASN A 522 56.45 1.26 -8.52
C ASN A 522 56.66 -0.27 -8.49
N GLU A 523 57.86 -0.77 -8.82
CA GLU A 523 58.15 -2.20 -8.73
C GLU A 523 58.13 -2.74 -7.30
N ASP A 524 58.72 -1.99 -6.36
CA ASP A 524 58.85 -2.35 -4.94
C ASP A 524 57.48 -2.24 -4.23
N LEU A 525 56.70 -1.22 -4.58
CA LEU A 525 55.31 -1.06 -4.11
C LEU A 525 54.44 -2.21 -4.64
N THR A 526 54.59 -2.59 -5.90
CA THR A 526 53.82 -3.71 -6.48
C THR A 526 54.19 -5.04 -5.83
N THR A 527 55.49 -5.28 -5.51
CA THR A 527 55.87 -6.49 -4.75
C THR A 527 55.28 -6.49 -3.35
N LEU A 528 55.35 -5.36 -2.64
CA LEU A 528 54.81 -5.23 -1.29
C LEU A 528 53.30 -5.49 -1.27
N LEU A 529 52.54 -4.86 -2.16
CA LEU A 529 51.09 -5.09 -2.27
C LEU A 529 50.79 -6.56 -2.61
N CYS A 530 51.57 -7.18 -3.49
CA CYS A 530 51.41 -8.60 -3.82
C CYS A 530 51.63 -9.48 -2.58
N ASP A 531 52.70 -9.25 -1.82
CA ASP A 531 53.04 -10.03 -0.63
C ASP A 531 52.00 -9.86 0.48
N GLU A 532 51.51 -8.64 0.70
CA GLU A 532 50.45 -8.33 1.66
C GLU A 532 49.11 -8.97 1.28
N ILE A 533 48.72 -8.94 0.00
CA ILE A 533 47.50 -9.59 -0.49
C ILE A 533 47.58 -11.10 -0.31
N VAL A 534 48.71 -11.72 -0.67
CA VAL A 534 48.92 -13.16 -0.53
C VAL A 534 48.95 -13.54 0.95
N SER A 535 49.64 -12.77 1.80
CA SER A 535 49.68 -12.97 3.26
C SER A 535 48.27 -12.93 3.85
N ALA A 536 47.47 -11.92 3.53
CA ALA A 536 46.08 -11.80 3.99
C ALA A 536 45.21 -13.00 3.58
N ILE A 537 45.38 -13.51 2.35
CA ILE A 537 44.64 -14.68 1.85
C ILE A 537 45.11 -15.97 2.54
N THR A 538 46.41 -16.13 2.79
CA THR A 538 46.94 -17.32 3.48
C THR A 538 46.60 -17.36 4.97
N ASN A 539 46.55 -16.21 5.65
CA ASN A 539 46.15 -16.12 7.06
C ASN A 539 44.67 -16.46 7.24
N TYR A 540 43.82 -16.13 6.25
CA TYR A 540 42.41 -16.53 6.24
C TYR A 540 42.24 -18.06 6.26
N ARG A 541 43.03 -18.82 5.49
CA ARG A 541 42.98 -20.31 5.51
C ARG A 541 43.48 -20.91 6.83
N LYS A 542 44.47 -20.30 7.48
CA LYS A 542 45.04 -20.81 8.74
C LYS A 542 44.11 -20.65 9.95
N GLY A 543 42.94 -20.02 9.78
CA GLY A 543 41.92 -19.90 10.83
C GLY A 543 42.21 -18.83 11.89
N GLU A 544 43.16 -17.92 11.64
CA GLU A 544 43.45 -16.79 12.55
C GLU A 544 42.37 -15.69 12.50
N THR A 545 41.52 -15.71 11.46
CA THR A 545 40.38 -14.80 11.28
C THR A 545 39.07 -15.59 11.25
N SER A 546 38.08 -15.21 12.06
CA SER A 546 36.76 -15.85 12.10
C SER A 546 36.11 -15.93 10.72
N GLU A 547 35.50 -17.06 10.37
CA GLU A 547 34.80 -17.30 9.09
C GLU A 547 33.74 -16.22 8.75
N SER A 548 33.22 -15.53 9.77
CA SER A 548 32.24 -14.44 9.65
C SER A 548 32.80 -13.08 9.21
N LEU A 549 34.11 -12.86 9.27
CA LEU A 549 34.74 -11.55 9.00
C LEU A 549 35.20 -11.37 7.54
N GLY A 550 35.36 -12.46 6.78
CA GLY A 550 35.88 -12.45 5.41
C GLY A 550 37.39 -12.15 5.33
N ILE A 551 37.93 -12.03 4.12
CA ILE A 551 39.36 -11.75 3.91
C ILE A 551 39.64 -10.27 4.23
N MET A 552 40.41 -10.01 5.28
CA MET A 552 40.72 -8.67 5.77
C MET A 552 42.13 -8.25 5.33
N LEU A 553 42.24 -7.10 4.66
CA LEU A 553 43.52 -6.42 4.41
C LEU A 553 43.50 -5.08 5.14
N TRP A 554 44.47 -4.88 6.03
CA TRP A 554 44.60 -3.66 6.85
C TRP A 554 43.30 -3.22 7.54
N GLY A 555 42.52 -4.16 8.07
CA GLY A 555 41.24 -3.89 8.73
C GLY A 555 40.05 -3.63 7.79
N CYS A 556 40.23 -3.72 6.47
CA CYS A 556 39.17 -3.60 5.48
C CYS A 556 38.81 -4.95 4.85
N LYS A 557 37.50 -5.22 4.68
CA LYS A 557 37.01 -6.37 3.91
C LYS A 557 37.40 -6.20 2.45
N MET A 558 38.21 -7.11 1.94
CA MET A 558 38.72 -7.01 0.58
C MET A 558 37.64 -7.20 -0.49
N GLU A 559 36.59 -7.97 -0.22
CA GLU A 559 35.51 -8.24 -1.19
C GLU A 559 34.84 -6.96 -1.71
N ASN A 560 34.69 -5.94 -0.86
CA ASN A 560 34.00 -4.69 -1.22
C ASN A 560 34.97 -3.51 -1.39
N ASN A 561 36.19 -3.58 -0.86
CA ASN A 561 37.12 -2.44 -0.79
C ASN A 561 38.39 -2.63 -1.63
N PHE A 562 38.48 -3.65 -2.49
CA PHE A 562 39.68 -3.87 -3.31
C PHE A 562 39.97 -2.70 -4.27
N HIS A 563 38.95 -1.93 -4.68
CA HIS A 563 39.14 -0.69 -5.45
C HIS A 563 40.11 0.29 -4.77
N ARG A 564 40.12 0.36 -3.43
CA ARG A 564 41.04 1.24 -2.68
C ARG A 564 42.48 0.75 -2.76
N VAL A 565 42.71 -0.56 -2.87
CA VAL A 565 44.05 -1.13 -3.09
C VAL A 565 44.55 -0.78 -4.49
N LEU A 566 43.65 -0.76 -5.47
CA LEU A 566 43.96 -0.37 -6.84
C LEU A 566 44.32 1.12 -6.95
N GLU A 567 43.72 1.99 -6.12
CA GLU A 567 44.07 3.42 -6.05
C GLU A 567 45.52 3.67 -5.57
N LEU A 568 46.08 2.77 -4.76
CA LEU A 568 47.48 2.85 -4.29
C LEU A 568 48.49 2.42 -5.36
N CYS A 569 48.04 1.82 -6.46
CA CYS A 569 48.90 1.23 -7.47
C CYS A 569 48.83 2.04 -8.78
N GLU A 570 49.96 2.64 -9.19
CA GLU A 570 50.04 3.35 -10.47
C GLU A 570 49.90 2.41 -11.68
N GLU A 571 50.30 1.14 -11.55
CA GLU A 571 50.26 0.14 -12.63
C GLU A 571 49.57 -1.18 -12.20
N PRO A 572 48.22 -1.22 -12.12
CA PRO A 572 47.49 -2.41 -11.69
C PRO A 572 47.75 -3.66 -12.54
N SER A 573 48.10 -3.51 -13.82
CA SER A 573 48.50 -4.64 -14.68
C SER A 573 49.70 -5.41 -14.13
N LYS A 574 50.70 -4.72 -13.59
CA LYS A 574 51.89 -5.38 -13.03
C LYS A 574 51.55 -6.16 -11.77
N LEU A 575 50.71 -5.59 -10.91
CA LEU A 575 50.18 -6.27 -9.73
C LEU A 575 49.44 -7.55 -10.13
N GLY A 576 48.57 -7.47 -11.14
CA GLY A 576 47.88 -8.63 -11.72
C GLY A 576 48.84 -9.72 -12.21
N THR A 577 49.94 -9.35 -12.88
CA THR A 577 50.94 -10.34 -13.34
C THR A 577 51.71 -11.00 -12.20
N LYS A 578 52.02 -10.27 -11.12
CA LYS A 578 52.68 -10.84 -9.93
C LYS A 578 51.74 -11.78 -9.18
N LEU A 579 50.49 -11.37 -8.95
CA LEU A 579 49.46 -12.21 -8.33
C LEU A 579 49.18 -13.49 -9.15
N LEU A 580 49.09 -13.38 -10.47
CA LEU A 580 48.91 -14.56 -11.33
C LEU A 580 50.09 -15.54 -11.23
N LYS A 581 51.34 -15.03 -11.17
CA LYS A 581 52.53 -15.88 -10.98
C LYS A 581 52.51 -16.58 -9.63
N GLU A 582 52.12 -15.90 -8.55
CA GLU A 582 51.98 -16.52 -7.23
C GLU A 582 50.86 -17.57 -7.19
N ALA A 583 49.70 -17.31 -7.81
CA ALA A 583 48.63 -18.30 -7.94
C ALA A 583 49.08 -19.56 -8.72
N ILE A 584 49.90 -19.40 -9.76
CA ILE A 584 50.47 -20.52 -10.49
C ILE A 584 51.43 -21.31 -9.60
N LYS A 585 52.37 -20.64 -8.92
CA LYS A 585 53.33 -21.28 -8.01
C LYS A 585 52.62 -22.08 -6.92
N LEU A 586 51.69 -21.44 -6.19
CA LEU A 586 50.93 -22.07 -5.11
C LEU A 586 50.16 -23.30 -5.61
N GLY A 587 49.43 -23.17 -6.72
CA GLY A 587 48.67 -24.28 -7.29
C GLY A 587 49.53 -25.41 -7.91
N THR A 588 50.84 -25.23 -8.06
CA THR A 588 51.77 -26.32 -8.44
C THR A 588 52.46 -26.98 -7.25
N LEU A 589 52.64 -26.24 -6.15
CA LEU A 589 53.37 -26.69 -4.97
C LEU A 589 52.48 -27.46 -4.00
N ASP A 590 51.24 -27.00 -3.82
CA ASP A 590 50.28 -27.62 -2.90
C ASP A 590 48.89 -27.74 -3.56
N PRO A 591 48.44 -28.96 -3.90
CA PRO A 591 47.13 -29.17 -4.49
C PRO A 591 45.97 -28.95 -3.49
N ASP A 592 46.25 -28.79 -2.20
CA ASP A 592 45.23 -28.45 -1.19
C ASP A 592 45.03 -26.92 -1.02
N SER A 593 45.84 -26.10 -1.72
CA SER A 593 45.77 -24.63 -1.68
C SER A 593 44.75 -24.04 -2.69
N ASN A 594 43.72 -24.79 -3.08
CA ASN A 594 42.74 -24.35 -4.08
C ASN A 594 41.99 -23.09 -3.64
N THR A 595 41.73 -22.94 -2.35
CA THR A 595 41.09 -21.75 -1.75
C THR A 595 41.86 -20.47 -2.02
N GLU A 596 43.17 -20.47 -1.79
CA GLU A 596 44.03 -19.31 -1.99
C GLU A 596 44.20 -19.02 -3.47
N VAL A 597 44.35 -20.07 -4.28
CA VAL A 597 44.46 -19.92 -5.72
C VAL A 597 43.21 -19.27 -6.30
N VAL A 598 42.00 -19.65 -5.85
CA VAL A 598 40.74 -19.00 -6.28
C VAL A 598 40.73 -17.52 -5.91
N GLU A 599 41.03 -17.17 -4.65
CA GLU A 599 40.99 -15.77 -4.19
C GLU A 599 42.06 -14.89 -4.85
N ILE A 600 43.28 -15.41 -5.03
CA ILE A 600 44.35 -14.69 -5.73
C ILE A 600 43.98 -14.47 -7.20
N LEU A 601 43.38 -15.47 -7.87
CA LEU A 601 42.94 -15.32 -9.27
C LEU A 601 41.84 -14.28 -9.43
N ILE A 602 40.90 -14.19 -8.48
CA ILE A 602 39.85 -13.15 -8.49
C ILE A 602 40.49 -11.76 -8.38
N ARG A 603 41.42 -11.55 -7.44
CA ARG A 603 42.11 -10.25 -7.29
C ARG A 603 43.04 -9.91 -8.45
N ALA A 604 43.68 -10.91 -9.04
CA ALA A 604 44.45 -10.72 -10.27
C ALA A 604 43.54 -10.27 -11.42
N HIS A 605 42.30 -10.78 -11.49
CA HIS A 605 41.33 -10.36 -12.49
C HIS A 605 40.84 -8.95 -12.25
N ASP A 606 40.56 -8.56 -11.01
CA ASP A 606 40.19 -7.19 -10.66
C ASP A 606 41.29 -6.20 -11.09
N CYS A 607 42.56 -6.56 -10.88
CA CYS A 607 43.72 -5.77 -11.31
C CYS A 607 43.77 -5.60 -12.85
N TYR A 608 43.56 -6.68 -13.61
CA TYR A 608 43.55 -6.57 -15.07
C TYR A 608 42.30 -5.88 -15.62
N THR A 609 41.16 -6.00 -14.95
CA THR A 609 39.93 -5.31 -15.30
C THR A 609 40.09 -3.81 -15.08
N ALA A 610 40.67 -3.38 -13.95
CA ALA A 610 41.01 -1.99 -13.69
C ALA A 610 42.03 -1.42 -14.69
N ALA A 611 43.00 -2.23 -15.13
CA ALA A 611 43.98 -1.82 -16.13
C ALA A 611 43.52 -2.02 -17.59
N LEU A 612 42.29 -2.50 -17.84
CA LEU A 612 41.76 -2.84 -19.16
C LEU A 612 42.68 -3.78 -19.97
N ASN A 613 43.37 -4.70 -19.29
CA ASN A 613 44.35 -5.60 -19.89
C ASN A 613 43.68 -6.92 -20.33
N MET A 614 43.31 -6.98 -21.61
CA MET A 614 42.64 -8.14 -22.20
C MET A 614 43.52 -9.40 -22.23
N GLU A 615 44.83 -9.28 -22.40
CA GLU A 615 45.76 -10.42 -22.40
C GLU A 615 45.85 -11.05 -21.01
N GLY A 616 45.90 -10.21 -19.96
CA GLY A 616 45.88 -10.65 -18.57
C GLY A 616 44.58 -11.36 -18.21
N ILE A 617 43.43 -10.83 -18.64
CA ILE A 617 42.12 -11.46 -18.46
C ILE A 617 42.07 -12.82 -19.16
N ALA A 618 42.54 -12.91 -20.41
CA ALA A 618 42.59 -14.17 -21.15
C ALA A 618 43.47 -15.22 -20.46
N ALA A 619 44.64 -14.81 -19.93
CA ALA A 619 45.52 -15.68 -19.16
C ALA A 619 44.85 -16.20 -17.88
N ILE A 620 44.08 -15.36 -17.18
CA ILE A 620 43.28 -15.79 -16.03
C ILE A 620 42.23 -16.81 -16.45
N LEU A 621 41.43 -16.53 -17.48
CA LEU A 621 40.37 -17.45 -17.92
C LEU A 621 40.93 -18.81 -18.34
N GLN A 622 42.10 -18.84 -18.97
CA GLN A 622 42.80 -20.09 -19.28
C GLN A 622 43.20 -20.83 -17.99
N ARG A 623 43.75 -20.13 -17.00
CA ARG A 623 44.13 -20.72 -15.71
C ARG A 623 42.91 -21.21 -14.92
N VAL A 624 41.81 -20.45 -14.95
CA VAL A 624 40.51 -20.79 -14.36
C VAL A 624 39.99 -22.09 -14.96
N ARG A 625 40.05 -22.29 -16.28
CA ARG A 625 39.66 -23.57 -16.91
C ARG A 625 40.45 -24.76 -16.37
N THR A 626 41.78 -24.63 -16.25
CA THR A 626 42.63 -25.69 -15.66
C THR A 626 42.33 -25.92 -14.18
N LEU A 627 42.04 -24.85 -13.43
CA LEU A 627 41.64 -24.97 -12.04
C LEU A 627 40.27 -25.64 -11.91
N THR A 628 39.29 -25.29 -12.74
CA THR A 628 37.95 -25.90 -12.74
C THR A 628 38.03 -27.41 -12.98
N SER A 629 38.89 -27.89 -13.88
CA SER A 629 39.08 -29.33 -14.07
C SER A 629 39.63 -30.03 -12.82
N ASN A 630 40.47 -29.36 -12.04
CA ASN A 630 40.98 -29.90 -10.77
C ASN A 630 39.93 -29.85 -9.67
N LEU A 631 39.14 -28.77 -9.59
CA LEU A 631 38.03 -28.63 -8.64
C LEU A 631 36.94 -29.68 -8.91
N LEU A 632 36.69 -30.00 -10.17
CA LEU A 632 35.74 -31.04 -10.58
C LEU A 632 36.18 -32.44 -10.10
N GLN A 633 37.48 -32.76 -10.21
CA GLN A 633 38.01 -34.05 -9.71
C GLN A 633 37.88 -34.21 -8.19
N ARG A 634 37.79 -33.10 -7.46
CA ARG A 634 37.67 -33.06 -5.99
C ARG A 634 36.26 -32.74 -5.50
N GLU A 635 35.30 -32.55 -6.40
CA GLU A 635 33.91 -32.18 -6.10
C GLU A 635 33.78 -30.90 -5.23
N GLU A 636 34.69 -29.94 -5.41
CA GLU A 636 34.75 -28.68 -4.63
C GLU A 636 33.79 -27.60 -5.21
N TRP A 637 32.47 -27.88 -5.19
CA TRP A 637 31.42 -27.02 -5.77
C TRP A 637 31.39 -25.57 -5.25
N PRO A 638 31.54 -25.30 -3.92
CA PRO A 638 31.50 -23.94 -3.39
C PRO A 638 32.62 -23.04 -3.95
N LEU A 639 33.79 -23.61 -4.24
CA LEU A 639 34.93 -22.90 -4.80
C LEU A 639 34.72 -22.58 -6.28
N MET A 640 34.08 -23.48 -7.02
CA MET A 640 33.67 -23.22 -8.41
C MET A 640 32.68 -22.05 -8.49
N VAL A 641 31.69 -22.02 -7.58
CA VAL A 641 30.74 -20.89 -7.49
C VAL A 641 31.44 -19.61 -7.06
N ARG A 642 32.38 -19.66 -6.10
CA ARG A 642 33.17 -18.49 -5.69
C ARG A 642 34.01 -17.92 -6.84
N LEU A 643 34.63 -18.79 -7.63
CA LEU A 643 35.42 -18.41 -8.80
C LEU A 643 34.54 -17.74 -9.87
N LEU A 644 33.36 -18.31 -10.14
CA LEU A 644 32.41 -17.79 -11.11
C LEU A 644 31.85 -16.43 -10.70
N THR A 645 31.40 -16.30 -9.46
CA THR A 645 30.83 -15.05 -8.90
C THR A 645 31.89 -13.97 -8.70
N GLY A 646 33.14 -14.35 -8.36
CA GLY A 646 34.23 -13.41 -8.18
C GLY A 646 34.74 -12.80 -9.48
N ILE A 647 34.82 -13.57 -10.56
CA ILE A 647 35.30 -13.08 -11.86
C ILE A 647 34.19 -12.35 -12.63
N GLY A 648 32.93 -12.77 -12.48
CA GLY A 648 31.77 -12.11 -13.07
C GLY A 648 31.68 -12.16 -14.61
N ARG A 649 32.59 -12.87 -15.29
CA ARG A 649 32.60 -13.05 -16.77
C ARG A 649 31.82 -14.31 -17.17
N TYR A 650 30.52 -14.27 -16.91
CA TYR A 650 29.65 -15.45 -17.02
C TYR A 650 29.56 -16.04 -18.44
N THR A 651 29.71 -15.23 -19.48
CA THR A 651 29.68 -15.69 -20.89
C THR A 651 30.86 -16.60 -21.23
N GLU A 652 32.06 -16.25 -20.78
CA GLU A 652 33.30 -17.00 -21.03
C GLU A 652 33.45 -18.22 -20.11
N MET A 653 32.75 -18.19 -18.98
CA MET A 653 32.75 -19.21 -17.92
C MET A 653 31.48 -20.08 -17.91
N ASN A 654 30.71 -20.09 -19.01
CA ASN A 654 29.47 -20.87 -19.14
C ASN A 654 29.65 -22.37 -18.88
N TYR A 655 30.84 -22.91 -19.13
CA TYR A 655 31.19 -24.29 -18.86
C TYR A 655 31.06 -24.66 -17.37
N ILE A 656 31.20 -23.70 -16.45
CA ILE A 656 30.98 -23.94 -15.01
C ILE A 656 29.48 -24.14 -14.73
N PHE A 657 28.58 -23.40 -15.40
CA PHE A 657 27.14 -23.65 -15.30
C PHE A 657 26.79 -25.04 -15.80
N GLN A 658 27.37 -25.46 -16.94
CA GLN A 658 27.16 -26.80 -17.48
C GLN A 658 27.65 -27.89 -16.50
N ILE A 659 28.86 -27.75 -15.95
CA ILE A 659 29.41 -28.71 -14.99
C ILE A 659 28.54 -28.81 -13.73
N LEU A 660 28.07 -27.68 -13.18
CA LEU A 660 27.20 -27.68 -12.00
C LEU A 660 25.84 -28.31 -12.29
N LYS A 661 25.32 -28.11 -13.51
CA LYS A 661 24.08 -28.74 -13.97
C LYS A 661 24.25 -30.25 -14.13
N ASP A 662 25.29 -30.70 -14.83
CA ASP A 662 25.52 -32.12 -15.13
C ASP A 662 25.72 -32.97 -13.85
N ASN A 663 26.09 -32.34 -12.73
CA ASN A 663 26.28 -32.98 -11.43
C ASN A 663 25.15 -32.68 -10.41
N GLU A 664 24.01 -32.13 -10.85
CA GLU A 664 22.85 -31.80 -10.00
C GLU A 664 23.16 -30.79 -8.86
N GLN A 665 24.24 -30.02 -8.98
CA GLN A 665 24.71 -29.07 -7.95
C GLN A 665 24.34 -27.61 -8.26
N PHE A 666 23.29 -27.39 -9.05
CA PHE A 666 22.86 -26.05 -9.46
C PHE A 666 22.40 -25.17 -8.28
N GLU A 667 21.94 -25.79 -7.19
CA GLU A 667 21.53 -25.08 -5.96
C GLU A 667 22.65 -24.24 -5.31
N TYR A 668 23.92 -24.65 -5.46
CA TYR A 668 25.03 -23.89 -4.89
C TYR A 668 25.18 -22.50 -5.53
N LEU A 669 24.75 -22.32 -6.78
CA LEU A 669 24.67 -21.00 -7.42
C LEU A 669 23.58 -20.14 -6.78
N LEU A 670 22.45 -20.77 -6.42
CA LEU A 670 21.30 -20.09 -5.85
C LEU A 670 21.58 -19.64 -4.41
N ARG A 671 22.20 -20.48 -3.57
CA ARG A 671 22.51 -20.12 -2.16
C ARG A 671 23.35 -18.85 -2.00
N LYS A 672 24.21 -18.50 -2.96
CA LYS A 672 25.00 -17.25 -2.95
C LYS A 672 24.33 -16.06 -3.64
N GLY A 673 23.29 -16.28 -4.44
CA GLY A 673 22.62 -15.24 -5.24
C GLY A 673 21.49 -14.48 -4.52
N GLN A 674 21.39 -14.57 -3.19
CA GLN A 674 20.36 -13.86 -2.41
C GLN A 674 20.62 -12.35 -2.30
N GLY A 675 21.85 -11.89 -2.56
CA GLY A 675 22.19 -10.48 -2.74
C GLY A 675 22.27 -10.11 -4.23
N ASP A 676 22.25 -8.81 -4.54
CA ASP A 676 22.42 -8.23 -5.89
C ASP A 676 23.84 -8.49 -6.44
N VAL A 677 24.20 -9.75 -6.67
CA VAL A 677 25.51 -10.18 -7.18
C VAL A 677 25.54 -10.00 -8.70
N GLY A 678 25.37 -8.76 -9.14
CA GLY A 678 25.44 -8.33 -10.53
C GLY A 678 24.60 -9.16 -11.51
N ASN A 679 25.01 -9.14 -12.78
CA ASN A 679 24.35 -9.81 -13.91
C ASN A 679 24.32 -11.36 -13.81
N LEU A 680 24.49 -11.97 -12.64
CA LEU A 680 24.40 -13.42 -12.43
C LEU A 680 23.00 -13.95 -12.76
N LYS A 681 21.94 -13.25 -12.32
CA LYS A 681 20.54 -13.60 -12.64
C LYS A 681 20.31 -13.67 -14.15
N SER A 682 20.72 -12.64 -14.88
CA SER A 682 20.59 -12.61 -16.34
C SER A 682 21.45 -13.68 -17.00
N ALA A 683 22.68 -13.90 -16.53
CA ALA A 683 23.56 -14.91 -17.10
C ALA A 683 23.05 -16.35 -16.90
N ILE A 684 22.47 -16.66 -15.73
CA ILE A 684 21.82 -17.95 -15.46
C ILE A 684 20.60 -18.13 -16.38
N LEU A 685 19.77 -17.09 -16.54
CA LEU A 685 18.62 -17.12 -17.44
C LEU A 685 19.03 -17.29 -18.90
N ASP A 686 20.05 -16.56 -19.35
CA ASP A 686 20.57 -16.65 -20.71
C ASP A 686 21.20 -18.03 -20.96
N PHE A 687 21.88 -18.61 -19.97
CA PHE A 687 22.39 -19.97 -20.03
C PHE A 687 21.24 -20.99 -20.16
N LEU A 688 20.23 -20.91 -19.30
CA LEU A 688 19.08 -21.82 -19.34
C LEU A 688 18.31 -21.70 -20.66
N LYS A 689 18.05 -20.47 -21.14
CA LYS A 689 17.35 -20.24 -22.41
C LYS A 689 18.15 -20.72 -23.62
N ALA A 690 19.47 -20.51 -23.64
CA ALA A 690 20.30 -20.80 -24.80
C ALA A 690 20.79 -22.26 -24.86
N HIS A 691 21.05 -22.89 -23.71
CA HIS A 691 21.69 -24.21 -23.65
C HIS A 691 20.76 -25.30 -23.09
N CYS A 692 19.68 -24.94 -22.39
CA CYS A 692 18.83 -25.88 -21.67
C CYS A 692 17.32 -25.53 -21.75
N PRO A 693 16.73 -25.30 -22.94
CA PRO A 693 15.34 -24.87 -23.07
C PRO A 693 14.33 -25.91 -22.55
N GLU A 694 14.68 -27.20 -22.56
CA GLU A 694 13.82 -28.28 -22.06
C GLU A 694 13.93 -28.51 -20.55
N ASP A 695 14.90 -27.88 -19.87
CA ASP A 695 15.10 -28.05 -18.44
C ASP A 695 14.20 -27.08 -17.65
N ARG A 696 12.92 -27.44 -17.64
CA ARG A 696 11.86 -26.65 -17.01
C ARG A 696 11.99 -26.62 -15.48
N GLU A 697 12.51 -27.68 -14.87
CA GLU A 697 12.71 -27.76 -13.41
C GLU A 697 13.77 -26.79 -12.92
N SER A 698 14.93 -26.73 -13.60
CA SER A 698 15.96 -25.73 -13.28
C SER A 698 15.45 -24.30 -13.49
N PHE A 699 14.64 -24.05 -14.53
CA PHE A 699 14.02 -22.74 -14.74
C PHE A 699 13.01 -22.39 -13.65
N LYS A 700 12.17 -23.35 -13.21
CA LYS A 700 11.22 -23.18 -12.10
C LYS A 700 11.95 -22.84 -10.80
N LEU A 701 13.01 -23.59 -10.48
CA LEU A 701 13.84 -23.37 -9.29
C LEU A 701 14.51 -21.99 -9.28
N VAL A 702 15.13 -21.59 -10.40
CA VAL A 702 15.75 -20.27 -10.56
C VAL A 702 14.70 -19.16 -10.47
N SER A 703 13.54 -19.35 -11.09
CA SER A 703 12.46 -18.36 -11.08
C SER A 703 11.87 -18.15 -9.70
N LEU A 704 11.72 -19.22 -8.92
CA LEU A 704 11.33 -19.13 -7.51
C LEU A 704 12.40 -18.42 -6.67
N HIS A 705 13.67 -18.78 -6.85
CA HIS A 705 14.77 -18.19 -6.09
C HIS A 705 14.91 -16.68 -6.30
N TYR A 706 14.80 -16.21 -7.55
CA TYR A 706 14.92 -14.78 -7.88
C TYR A 706 13.56 -14.04 -7.90
N SER A 707 12.51 -14.64 -7.34
CA SER A 707 11.15 -14.06 -7.28
C SER A 707 10.62 -13.60 -8.64
N MET A 708 10.98 -14.31 -9.72
CA MET A 708 10.53 -14.09 -11.09
C MET A 708 9.15 -14.71 -11.30
N PHE A 709 8.18 -14.26 -10.50
CA PHE A 709 6.85 -14.84 -10.47
C PHE A 709 6.11 -14.66 -11.79
N SER A 710 6.39 -13.60 -12.55
CA SER A 710 5.77 -13.40 -13.87
C SER A 710 6.28 -14.37 -14.94
N GLU A 711 7.58 -14.65 -14.96
CA GLU A 711 8.19 -15.59 -15.91
C GLU A 711 7.79 -17.02 -15.57
N LEU A 712 7.72 -17.33 -14.28
CA LEU A 712 7.22 -18.61 -13.78
C LEU A 712 5.74 -18.82 -14.11
N ALA A 713 4.90 -17.81 -13.89
CA ALA A 713 3.49 -17.85 -14.23
C ALA A 713 3.28 -18.05 -15.74
N LYS A 714 4.07 -17.38 -16.58
CA LYS A 714 4.04 -17.56 -18.04
C LYS A 714 4.47 -18.98 -18.46
N LEU A 715 5.44 -19.58 -17.77
CA LEU A 715 5.82 -20.97 -18.02
C LEU A 715 4.65 -21.91 -17.72
N TRP A 716 4.01 -21.77 -16.55
CA TRP A 716 2.84 -22.57 -16.18
C TRP A 716 1.66 -22.35 -17.13
N GLU A 717 1.42 -21.11 -17.58
CA GLU A 717 0.41 -20.78 -18.60
C GLU A 717 0.69 -21.50 -19.92
N ASN A 718 1.93 -21.46 -20.40
CA ASN A 718 2.35 -22.18 -21.61
C ASN A 718 2.19 -23.69 -21.44
N GLU A 719 2.56 -24.27 -20.30
CA GLU A 719 2.36 -25.69 -20.00
C GLU A 719 0.88 -26.07 -20.02
N GLY A 720 0.00 -25.22 -19.46
CA GLY A 720 -1.44 -25.39 -19.55
C GLY A 720 -1.96 -25.40 -21.00
N HIS A 721 -1.50 -24.45 -21.82
CA HIS A 721 -1.86 -24.39 -23.24
C HIS A 721 -1.29 -25.53 -24.07
N GLU A 722 -0.06 -25.96 -23.82
CA GLU A 722 0.57 -27.13 -24.49
C GLU A 722 -0.27 -28.39 -24.27
N VAL A 723 -0.66 -28.67 -23.02
CA VAL A 723 -1.49 -29.83 -22.69
C VAL A 723 -2.87 -29.77 -23.39
N VAL A 724 -3.48 -28.58 -23.45
CA VAL A 724 -4.75 -28.39 -24.18
C VAL A 724 -4.56 -28.62 -25.69
N LEU A 725 -3.49 -28.11 -26.28
CA LEU A 725 -3.18 -28.31 -27.70
C LEU A 725 -2.91 -29.77 -28.05
N GLU A 726 -2.17 -30.49 -27.20
CA GLU A 726 -1.91 -31.93 -27.36
C GLU A 726 -3.21 -32.75 -27.27
N LEU A 727 -4.11 -32.38 -26.35
CA LEU A 727 -5.42 -32.99 -26.20
C LEU A 727 -6.32 -32.76 -27.43
N LEU A 728 -6.30 -31.55 -28.01
CA LEU A 728 -7.05 -31.24 -29.22
C LEU A 728 -6.51 -31.97 -30.45
N THR A 729 -5.19 -32.06 -30.58
CA THR A 729 -4.52 -32.73 -31.69
C THR A 729 -4.76 -34.25 -31.66
N SER A 730 -4.76 -34.86 -30.48
CA SER A 730 -5.06 -36.28 -30.30
C SER A 730 -6.53 -36.62 -30.51
N SER A 731 -7.44 -35.70 -30.17
CA SER A 731 -8.89 -35.92 -30.27
C SER A 731 -9.48 -35.63 -31.67
N SER A 732 -8.87 -34.76 -32.47
CA SER A 732 -9.33 -34.46 -33.83
C SER A 732 -8.18 -34.05 -34.78
N PRO A 733 -7.58 -34.99 -35.53
CA PRO A 733 -6.48 -34.69 -36.47
C PRO A 733 -6.94 -33.96 -37.75
N GLN A 734 -8.26 -33.92 -38.02
CA GLN A 734 -8.86 -33.15 -39.11
C GLN A 734 -9.71 -32.05 -38.45
N LYS A 735 -9.42 -30.77 -38.68
CA LYS A 735 -10.18 -29.63 -38.12
C LYS A 735 -11.62 -29.61 -38.66
N THR A 736 -12.47 -30.53 -38.22
CA THR A 736 -13.91 -30.51 -38.44
C THR A 736 -14.55 -29.88 -37.21
N SER A 737 -15.08 -28.67 -37.36
CA SER A 737 -15.97 -28.05 -36.38
C SER A 737 -17.34 -28.76 -36.42
N PRO A 738 -17.92 -29.19 -35.27
CA PRO A 738 -17.43 -29.04 -33.89
C PRO A 738 -16.45 -30.16 -33.47
N VAL A 739 -15.41 -29.79 -32.71
CA VAL A 739 -14.48 -30.75 -32.08
C VAL A 739 -15.19 -31.40 -30.89
N LEU A 740 -15.20 -32.73 -30.89
CA LEU A 740 -15.83 -33.54 -29.86
C LEU A 740 -14.77 -34.27 -29.03
N LEU A 741 -14.78 -34.06 -27.72
CA LEU A 741 -13.86 -34.72 -26.79
C LEU A 741 -14.48 -36.02 -26.28
N SER A 742 -13.77 -37.13 -26.45
CA SER A 742 -14.21 -38.44 -25.95
C SER A 742 -13.85 -38.60 -24.47
N ASN A 743 -14.74 -39.23 -23.70
CA ASN A 743 -14.53 -39.45 -22.28
C ASN A 743 -13.59 -40.63 -22.02
N THR A 744 -12.28 -40.39 -22.09
CA THR A 744 -11.21 -41.37 -21.79
C THR A 744 -10.44 -40.99 -20.52
N GLN A 745 -9.73 -41.96 -19.93
CA GLN A 745 -8.88 -41.68 -18.76
C GLN A 745 -7.75 -40.69 -19.10
N GLU A 746 -7.17 -40.81 -20.29
CA GLU A 746 -6.12 -39.92 -20.80
C GLU A 746 -6.64 -38.48 -20.93
N THR A 747 -7.80 -38.28 -21.56
CA THR A 747 -8.42 -36.95 -21.66
C THR A 747 -8.72 -36.33 -20.30
N ARG A 748 -9.20 -37.11 -19.32
CA ARG A 748 -9.45 -36.60 -17.96
C ARG A 748 -8.16 -36.18 -17.27
N GLN A 749 -7.09 -36.95 -17.44
CA GLN A 749 -5.79 -36.66 -16.83
C GLN A 749 -5.18 -35.40 -17.46
N SER A 750 -5.24 -35.25 -18.78
CA SER A 750 -4.77 -34.05 -19.47
C SER A 750 -5.56 -32.80 -19.04
N LEU A 751 -6.89 -32.88 -18.92
CA LEU A 751 -7.70 -31.76 -18.43
C LEU A 751 -7.37 -31.42 -16.96
N HIS A 752 -7.14 -32.42 -16.11
CA HIS A 752 -6.72 -32.19 -14.73
C HIS A 752 -5.36 -31.48 -14.65
N ASN A 753 -4.39 -31.93 -15.44
CA ASN A 753 -3.07 -31.30 -15.51
C ASN A 753 -3.16 -29.86 -16.02
N ALA A 754 -3.91 -29.62 -17.10
CA ALA A 754 -4.13 -28.27 -17.63
C ALA A 754 -4.76 -27.34 -16.60
N MET A 755 -5.76 -27.82 -15.85
CA MET A 755 -6.41 -27.06 -14.77
C MET A 755 -5.41 -26.72 -13.66
N GLN A 756 -4.58 -27.67 -13.22
CA GLN A 756 -3.54 -27.41 -12.22
C GLN A 756 -2.51 -26.39 -12.71
N TYR A 757 -2.07 -26.49 -13.96
CA TYR A 757 -1.12 -25.54 -14.54
C TYR A 757 -1.69 -24.13 -14.64
N PHE A 758 -2.95 -23.97 -15.08
CA PHE A 758 -3.60 -22.65 -15.05
C PHE A 758 -3.81 -22.14 -13.62
N THR A 759 -4.10 -23.00 -12.66
CA THR A 759 -4.24 -22.59 -11.25
C THR A 759 -2.91 -22.07 -10.69
N HIS A 760 -1.81 -22.80 -10.90
CA HIS A 760 -0.48 -22.33 -10.51
C HIS A 760 -0.08 -21.06 -11.26
N ALA A 761 -0.37 -20.95 -12.55
CA ALA A 761 -0.14 -19.72 -13.31
C ALA A 761 -0.90 -18.53 -12.72
N ALA A 762 -2.18 -18.70 -12.33
CA ALA A 762 -2.97 -17.65 -11.68
C ALA A 762 -2.39 -17.25 -10.31
N GLU A 763 -2.01 -18.22 -9.47
CA GLU A 763 -1.36 -17.97 -8.16
C GLU A 763 -0.05 -17.18 -8.32
N TYR A 764 0.80 -17.56 -9.28
CA TYR A 764 2.05 -16.86 -9.52
C TYR A 764 1.86 -15.51 -10.21
N TYR A 765 0.84 -15.34 -11.06
CA TYR A 765 0.47 -14.01 -11.56
C TYR A 765 -0.06 -13.09 -10.45
N LEU A 766 -0.75 -13.62 -9.45
CA LEU A 766 -1.17 -12.88 -8.26
C LEU A 766 0.05 -12.45 -7.44
N LYS A 767 1.01 -13.37 -7.20
CA LYS A 767 2.29 -13.04 -6.55
C LYS A 767 3.14 -12.04 -7.34
N ALA A 768 2.92 -11.93 -8.65
CA ALA A 768 3.58 -10.97 -9.54
C ALA A 768 2.79 -9.65 -9.72
N GLU A 769 1.72 -9.43 -8.95
CA GLU A 769 0.84 -8.25 -9.03
C GLU A 769 0.18 -8.03 -10.40
N LYS A 770 0.10 -9.06 -11.24
CA LYS A 770 -0.57 -9.02 -12.56
C LYS A 770 -2.02 -9.48 -12.45
N LEU A 771 -2.84 -8.69 -11.76
CA LEU A 771 -4.23 -9.04 -11.41
C LEU A 771 -5.10 -9.39 -12.63
N THR A 772 -5.00 -8.62 -13.72
CA THR A 772 -5.77 -8.87 -14.95
C THR A 772 -5.43 -10.21 -15.59
N LYS A 773 -4.14 -10.57 -15.62
CA LYS A 773 -3.68 -11.88 -16.09
C LYS A 773 -4.08 -12.99 -15.12
N ALA A 774 -3.92 -12.78 -13.82
CA ALA A 774 -4.32 -13.76 -12.81
C ALA A 774 -5.82 -14.09 -12.95
N LEU A 775 -6.67 -13.07 -13.11
CA LEU A 775 -8.10 -13.23 -13.36
C LEU A 775 -8.38 -13.94 -14.68
N SER A 776 -7.77 -13.51 -15.79
CA SER A 776 -7.96 -14.14 -17.10
C SER A 776 -7.58 -15.62 -17.09
N ILE A 777 -6.44 -15.97 -16.48
CA ILE A 777 -6.00 -17.36 -16.35
C ILE A 777 -6.86 -18.14 -15.36
N SER A 778 -7.38 -17.51 -14.31
CA SER A 778 -8.37 -18.14 -13.42
C SER A 778 -9.64 -18.52 -14.18
N TYR A 779 -10.09 -17.67 -15.11
CA TYR A 779 -11.24 -18.00 -15.97
C TYR A 779 -10.91 -19.14 -16.96
N GLN A 780 -9.66 -19.25 -17.43
CA GLN A 780 -9.21 -20.41 -18.22
C GLN A 780 -9.21 -21.70 -17.37
N ALA A 781 -8.80 -21.64 -16.11
CA ALA A 781 -8.90 -22.78 -15.19
C ALA A 781 -10.37 -23.18 -14.95
N GLU A 782 -11.27 -22.21 -14.75
CA GLU A 782 -12.72 -22.45 -14.64
C GLU A 782 -13.31 -23.07 -15.91
N LEU A 783 -12.86 -22.65 -17.09
CA LEU A 783 -13.29 -23.22 -18.37
C LEU A 783 -12.87 -24.69 -18.50
N VAL A 784 -11.64 -25.03 -18.12
CA VAL A 784 -11.16 -26.42 -18.10
C VAL A 784 -11.93 -27.25 -17.06
N ALA A 785 -12.25 -26.68 -15.91
CA ALA A 785 -13.08 -27.32 -14.89
C ALA A 785 -14.50 -27.60 -15.42
N LEU A 786 -15.09 -26.64 -16.14
CA LEU A 786 -16.38 -26.81 -16.81
C LEU A 786 -16.31 -27.94 -17.86
N GLN A 787 -15.30 -27.96 -18.73
CA GLN A 787 -15.09 -29.05 -19.70
C GLN A 787 -15.00 -30.42 -19.00
N THR A 788 -14.28 -30.47 -17.88
CA THR A 788 -14.12 -31.68 -17.07
C THR A 788 -15.47 -32.13 -16.50
N SER A 789 -16.31 -31.20 -16.04
CA SER A 789 -17.64 -31.49 -15.52
C SER A 789 -18.56 -32.08 -16.60
N LEU A 790 -18.54 -31.53 -17.82
CA LEU A 790 -19.34 -32.04 -18.94
C LEU A 790 -18.94 -33.47 -19.33
N LEU A 791 -17.64 -33.78 -19.32
CA LEU A 791 -17.15 -35.13 -19.60
C LEU A 791 -17.46 -36.12 -18.48
N ASN A 792 -17.52 -35.68 -17.23
CA ASN A 792 -17.81 -36.55 -16.09
C ASN A 792 -19.27 -36.99 -16.01
N VAL A 793 -20.20 -36.22 -16.57
CA VAL A 793 -21.62 -36.61 -16.67
C VAL A 793 -21.84 -37.72 -17.72
N LEU A 794 -20.95 -37.83 -18.70
CA LEU A 794 -21.05 -38.82 -19.77
C LEU A 794 -20.46 -40.18 -19.36
N SER A 795 -20.96 -41.27 -19.96
CA SER A 795 -20.32 -42.58 -19.79
C SER A 795 -18.99 -42.67 -20.57
N VAL A 796 -18.11 -43.61 -20.18
CA VAL A 796 -16.77 -43.75 -20.78
C VAL A 796 -16.91 -44.00 -22.29
N GLY A 797 -16.14 -43.26 -23.10
CA GLY A 797 -16.17 -43.33 -24.56
C GLY A 797 -17.23 -42.46 -25.26
N HIS A 798 -18.15 -41.84 -24.53
CA HIS A 798 -19.08 -40.85 -25.11
C HIS A 798 -18.40 -39.49 -25.32
N GLN A 799 -18.93 -38.70 -26.24
CA GLN A 799 -18.35 -37.45 -26.68
C GLN A 799 -19.09 -36.24 -26.11
N ALA A 800 -18.34 -35.23 -25.66
CA ALA A 800 -18.85 -33.90 -25.29
C ALA A 800 -18.36 -32.85 -26.30
N ASP A 801 -19.12 -31.76 -26.45
CA ASP A 801 -18.64 -30.58 -27.16
C ASP A 801 -17.37 -30.03 -26.48
N CYS A 802 -16.38 -29.68 -27.28
CA CYS A 802 -15.16 -29.03 -26.81
C CYS A 802 -15.43 -27.54 -26.58
N LEU A 803 -15.22 -27.07 -25.35
CA LEU A 803 -15.29 -25.67 -24.95
C LEU A 803 -13.93 -24.96 -24.98
N LEU A 804 -12.85 -25.68 -25.29
CA LEU A 804 -11.47 -25.19 -25.29
C LEU A 804 -11.05 -24.73 -26.70
N GLN A 805 -10.37 -23.58 -26.77
CA GLN A 805 -9.88 -22.92 -28.00
C GLN A 805 -10.93 -22.73 -29.10
N LEU A 806 -12.11 -22.23 -28.72
CA LEU A 806 -13.18 -21.87 -29.65
C LEU A 806 -12.94 -20.51 -30.33
N SER A 807 -13.43 -20.38 -31.56
CA SER A 807 -13.54 -19.08 -32.23
C SER A 807 -14.72 -18.27 -31.68
N SER A 808 -14.72 -16.94 -31.87
CA SER A 808 -15.80 -16.06 -31.41
C SER A 808 -17.18 -16.48 -31.91
N GLN A 809 -17.28 -17.00 -33.14
CA GLN A 809 -18.53 -17.47 -33.72
C GLN A 809 -19.01 -18.77 -33.06
N GLU A 810 -18.09 -19.69 -32.77
CA GLU A 810 -18.40 -20.95 -32.07
C GLU A 810 -18.80 -20.69 -30.61
N VAL A 811 -18.16 -19.74 -29.94
CA VAL A 811 -18.54 -19.30 -28.59
C VAL A 811 -19.97 -18.76 -28.58
N SER A 812 -20.33 -17.88 -29.52
CA SER A 812 -21.69 -17.35 -29.64
C SER A 812 -22.71 -18.47 -29.86
N ASN A 813 -22.43 -19.40 -30.79
CA ASN A 813 -23.35 -20.50 -31.08
C ASN A 813 -23.54 -21.46 -29.90
N ILE A 814 -22.46 -21.80 -29.19
CA ILE A 814 -22.52 -22.73 -28.05
C ILE A 814 -23.26 -22.10 -26.86
N ILE A 815 -23.03 -20.81 -26.60
CA ILE A 815 -23.75 -20.08 -25.55
C ILE A 815 -25.25 -19.99 -25.87
N THR A 816 -25.59 -19.62 -27.11
CA THR A 816 -26.97 -19.40 -27.53
C THR A 816 -27.80 -20.68 -27.66
N CYS A 817 -27.17 -21.83 -27.96
CA CYS A 817 -27.91 -23.05 -28.31
C CYS A 817 -27.63 -24.28 -27.43
N LYS A 818 -26.62 -24.28 -26.55
CA LYS A 818 -26.19 -25.53 -25.87
C LYS A 818 -25.93 -25.43 -24.37
N LEU A 819 -25.47 -24.30 -23.87
CA LEU A 819 -25.04 -24.16 -22.48
C LEU A 819 -26.15 -23.63 -21.57
N SER A 820 -26.20 -24.10 -20.33
CA SER A 820 -27.04 -23.48 -19.30
C SER A 820 -26.49 -22.10 -18.92
N PHE A 821 -27.33 -21.23 -18.35
CA PHE A 821 -26.95 -19.85 -18.03
C PHE A 821 -25.65 -19.73 -17.19
N PRO A 822 -25.45 -20.52 -16.11
CA PRO A 822 -24.18 -20.50 -15.36
C PRO A 822 -22.97 -20.95 -16.19
N GLN A 823 -23.15 -21.96 -17.05
CA GLN A 823 -22.09 -22.46 -17.93
C GLN A 823 -21.74 -21.41 -19.01
N ALA A 824 -22.76 -20.77 -19.59
CA ALA A 824 -22.61 -19.67 -20.53
C ALA A 824 -21.83 -18.49 -19.92
N CYS A 825 -22.09 -18.14 -18.66
CA CYS A 825 -21.33 -17.11 -17.94
C CYS A 825 -19.85 -17.47 -17.78
N ILE A 826 -19.52 -18.73 -17.49
CA ILE A 826 -18.12 -19.19 -17.38
C ILE A 826 -17.41 -19.05 -18.73
N VAL A 827 -18.03 -19.54 -19.82
CA VAL A 827 -17.46 -19.46 -21.17
C VAL A 827 -17.30 -18.01 -21.63
N ALA A 828 -18.32 -17.17 -21.41
CA ALA A 828 -18.26 -15.75 -21.77
C ALA A 828 -17.10 -15.02 -21.08
N ARG A 829 -16.87 -15.29 -19.78
CA ARG A 829 -15.76 -14.70 -19.01
C ARG A 829 -14.40 -15.20 -19.49
N ALA A 830 -14.26 -16.50 -19.74
CA ALA A 830 -13.00 -17.09 -20.17
C ALA A 830 -12.52 -16.56 -21.53
N TYR A 831 -13.44 -16.32 -22.46
CA TYR A 831 -13.12 -15.77 -23.80
C TYR A 831 -13.21 -14.24 -23.89
N GLY A 832 -13.68 -13.54 -22.85
CA GLY A 832 -13.96 -12.11 -22.90
C GLY A 832 -15.02 -11.74 -23.96
N HIS A 833 -15.99 -12.64 -24.20
CA HIS A 833 -16.98 -12.50 -25.27
C HIS A 833 -18.23 -11.73 -24.79
N SER A 834 -18.65 -10.72 -25.56
CA SER A 834 -19.91 -10.02 -25.33
C SER A 834 -21.09 -10.88 -25.82
N VAL A 835 -21.84 -11.47 -24.90
CA VAL A 835 -22.99 -12.32 -25.22
C VAL A 835 -24.23 -11.46 -25.50
N ASP A 836 -24.91 -11.73 -26.61
CA ASP A 836 -26.27 -11.25 -26.85
C ASP A 836 -27.27 -12.10 -26.05
N TRP A 837 -27.60 -11.62 -24.85
CA TRP A 837 -28.54 -12.30 -23.97
C TRP A 837 -29.98 -12.28 -24.51
N GLY A 838 -30.32 -11.36 -25.41
CA GLY A 838 -31.66 -11.31 -26.02
C GLY A 838 -31.86 -12.51 -26.93
N GLU A 839 -30.89 -12.78 -27.79
CA GLU A 839 -30.92 -13.96 -28.66
C GLU A 839 -30.81 -15.27 -27.87
N ALA A 840 -29.96 -15.33 -26.83
CA ALA A 840 -29.86 -16.52 -25.98
C ALA A 840 -31.16 -16.81 -25.21
N LEU A 841 -31.84 -15.79 -24.68
CA LEU A 841 -33.14 -15.95 -24.02
C LEU A 841 -34.23 -16.35 -25.01
N TYR A 842 -34.21 -15.82 -26.23
CA TYR A 842 -35.13 -16.24 -27.28
C TYR A 842 -34.95 -17.72 -27.61
N GLN A 843 -33.72 -18.17 -27.89
CA GLN A 843 -33.45 -19.54 -28.29
C GLN A 843 -33.76 -20.53 -27.15
N HIS A 844 -33.24 -20.33 -25.95
CA HIS A 844 -33.46 -21.26 -24.83
C HIS A 844 -34.90 -21.22 -24.30
N CYS A 845 -35.46 -20.03 -24.02
CA CYS A 845 -36.75 -19.94 -23.34
C CYS A 845 -37.96 -20.00 -24.28
N ILE A 846 -37.84 -19.53 -25.54
CA ILE A 846 -38.96 -19.44 -26.48
C ILE A 846 -38.89 -20.52 -27.57
N ALA A 847 -37.74 -20.70 -28.22
CA ALA A 847 -37.61 -21.66 -29.31
C ALA A 847 -37.49 -23.11 -28.81
N GLU A 848 -36.65 -23.38 -27.81
CA GLU A 848 -36.42 -24.71 -27.23
C GLU A 848 -37.36 -25.03 -26.06
N GLY A 849 -37.90 -24.00 -25.39
CA GLY A 849 -38.83 -24.14 -24.29
C GLY A 849 -38.19 -24.56 -22.96
N ASP A 850 -36.90 -24.28 -22.75
CA ASP A 850 -36.21 -24.49 -21.47
C ASP A 850 -36.66 -23.48 -20.42
N LEU A 851 -37.62 -23.91 -19.60
CA LEU A 851 -38.18 -23.11 -18.49
C LEU A 851 -37.20 -22.94 -17.31
N SER A 852 -36.09 -23.68 -17.26
CA SER A 852 -35.10 -23.60 -16.18
C SER A 852 -34.05 -22.50 -16.39
N TYR A 853 -33.86 -22.07 -17.65
CA TYR A 853 -32.89 -21.04 -18.02
C TYR A 853 -33.26 -19.64 -17.51
N LEU A 854 -34.56 -19.28 -17.52
CA LEU A 854 -35.03 -17.94 -17.13
C LEU A 854 -34.86 -17.65 -15.62
N PRO A 855 -35.21 -18.55 -14.68
CA PRO A 855 -34.92 -18.37 -13.25
C PRO A 855 -33.42 -18.18 -12.96
N ASP A 856 -32.57 -18.99 -13.58
CA ASP A 856 -31.10 -18.91 -13.41
C ASP A 856 -30.55 -17.57 -13.93
N PHE A 857 -31.10 -17.08 -15.04
CA PHE A 857 -30.80 -15.74 -15.57
C PHE A 857 -31.21 -14.65 -14.59
N VAL A 858 -32.49 -14.65 -14.14
CA VAL A 858 -33.05 -13.60 -13.28
C VAL A 858 -32.36 -13.54 -11.91
N TYR A 859 -31.89 -14.68 -11.39
CA TYR A 859 -31.15 -14.73 -10.14
C TYR A 859 -29.81 -13.97 -10.21
N ASN A 860 -29.13 -14.03 -11.35
CA ASN A 860 -27.79 -13.48 -11.54
C ASN A 860 -27.76 -12.13 -12.29
N LYS A 861 -28.79 -11.83 -13.09
CA LYS A 861 -28.90 -10.62 -13.90
C LYS A 861 -30.33 -10.05 -13.87
N PRO A 862 -30.51 -8.73 -13.71
CA PRO A 862 -31.83 -8.12 -13.75
C PRO A 862 -32.42 -8.20 -15.16
N LEU A 863 -33.71 -8.53 -15.26
CA LEU A 863 -34.45 -8.51 -16.51
C LEU A 863 -34.82 -7.05 -16.85
N THR A 864 -34.08 -6.41 -17.75
CA THR A 864 -34.36 -5.03 -18.19
C THR A 864 -35.44 -4.98 -19.27
N THR A 865 -36.16 -3.86 -19.37
CA THR A 865 -37.19 -3.67 -20.40
C THR A 865 -36.62 -3.74 -21.81
N SER A 866 -35.38 -3.28 -22.02
CA SER A 866 -34.67 -3.40 -23.30
C SER A 866 -34.45 -4.84 -23.73
N LEU A 867 -34.06 -5.71 -22.79
CA LEU A 867 -33.81 -7.12 -23.07
C LEU A 867 -35.10 -7.85 -23.45
N VAL A 868 -36.21 -7.50 -22.80
CA VAL A 868 -37.54 -8.02 -23.15
C VAL A 868 -37.99 -7.53 -24.52
N GLU A 869 -37.72 -6.27 -24.88
CA GLU A 869 -37.97 -5.75 -26.22
C GLU A 869 -37.13 -6.46 -27.28
N ASP A 870 -35.86 -6.77 -27.00
CA ASP A 870 -34.99 -7.48 -27.93
C ASP A 870 -35.44 -8.94 -28.13
N VAL A 871 -35.81 -9.63 -27.05
CA VAL A 871 -36.42 -10.98 -27.13
C VAL A 871 -37.73 -10.93 -27.93
N ALA A 872 -38.57 -9.91 -27.72
CA ALA A 872 -39.81 -9.74 -28.46
C ALA A 872 -39.55 -9.45 -29.95
N ARG A 873 -38.52 -8.67 -30.28
CA ARG A 873 -38.10 -8.42 -31.67
C ARG A 873 -37.62 -9.69 -32.34
N SER A 874 -36.79 -10.50 -31.69
CA SER A 874 -36.38 -11.81 -32.22
C SER A 874 -37.58 -12.72 -32.46
N PHE A 875 -38.60 -12.68 -31.59
CA PHE A 875 -39.85 -13.42 -31.79
C PHE A 875 -40.68 -12.90 -32.98
N PHE A 876 -40.84 -11.59 -33.14
CA PHE A 876 -41.56 -11.00 -34.28
C PHE A 876 -40.85 -11.23 -35.61
N PHE A 877 -39.52 -11.21 -35.62
CA PHE A 877 -38.71 -11.44 -36.82
C PHE A 877 -38.75 -12.89 -37.31
N PHE A 878 -39.08 -13.85 -36.44
CA PHE A 878 -39.23 -15.27 -36.81
C PHE A 878 -40.67 -15.66 -37.24
N ILE A 879 -41.68 -14.85 -36.87
CA ILE A 879 -43.10 -15.13 -37.16
C ILE A 879 -43.57 -14.50 -38.48
N PHE A 880 -42.95 -13.40 -38.91
CA PHE A 880 -43.20 -12.70 -40.18
C PHE A 880 -42.03 -12.89 -41.13
#